data_AF-A0A924BTW2-F1
#
_entry.id   AF-A0A924BTW2-F1
#
_cell.length_a   1.000
_cell.length_b   1.000
_cell.length_c   1.000
_cell.angle_alpha   90.00
_cell.angle_beta   90.00
_cell.angle_gamma   90.00
#
_symmetry.space_group_name_H-M   'P 1'
#
loop_
_entity.id
_entity.type
_entity.pdbx_description
1 polymer ?
#
loop_
_entity_poly.entity_id
_entity_poly.type
_entity_poly.pdbx_seq_one_letter_code
_entity_poly.pdbx_strand_id
1 'polypeptide(L)'
;MHQSALKYGKLFFEKYFKNRFTEQLLIVDVGAQDVNGSLKQYSPVNANYVGVDFAEGKGVDIVITDPYNLPFKTGTIDAVVCSSVFEHSEFFWLLFQECLRVIKPNGLIYVNAPSNGMIHRYPIDGWRFYPDAGHSLVNWAKKFGEKPLLLESFIAPKLGTLDSEGMWNDFVAVFIKDECYSGNYVERILDSENEATGAYSYGRVISQTSHELSPDTRQHVAQLKALREEQAAAQLLRTSLIEEQASSQLLRTSLIEEQASSQLLRTSLIEEQAAAQLLSTSLIEEQASSQLLRNENTEIRDSSSWRITRPMRWIGTTILKFQKKLLSQSHNNIAVICINSTNSDSTTISKIEDANDFSFDVLSGKNPKITATPSIEDKSKLIAFYLPQYHRIAENSEWWGPGFTEWTNVVKAKPNYEGHYQPHLPRELGFYDLSNVEVMREQADLAKIYGIGAFCFYYYWFSGRRILENPIDNFFESNIDMDYCLCWANENWTRTWDGDSRSVLMEQKYLEKDPLDFIESLLKYFKDPRYIRVDGKPMLIVYRAKDIPNSEKVFDIWRNAAITAGFLGVHIVAVDFYDINRPDEVGADALVEFPPHKFNGPQCVPDRLPKFINNDFSGGIVDYAKVMAQSANRLKPDFTLYRAILPSWDNTARRQNTPTIIYGSNPELFSSWLSYLRTYTRNTFREKSDPFIFINAWNEWGEGCHLEPDQKWGLQYLEGVKKSLWYSREKDNINSARHDLLTIAAKSVILREFDKPIDDVVLSSVMGSLIDTKAPSNLVQKIAFRLRCYPVAHWIGKSIYRSFRFLG
;
A
#
# COMPACT_ATOMS: atom_id res chain seq x y z
N MET A 1 -40.84 -8.83 -12.73
CA MET A 1 -41.19 -7.53 -12.14
C MET A 1 -41.54 -7.68 -10.67
N HIS A 2 -41.07 -6.77 -9.82
CA HIS A 2 -41.46 -6.74 -8.40
C HIS A 2 -42.86 -6.12 -8.20
N GLN A 3 -43.49 -6.35 -7.04
CA GLN A 3 -44.78 -5.74 -6.71
C GLN A 3 -44.72 -4.20 -6.68
N SER A 4 -43.61 -3.67 -6.18
CA SER A 4 -43.28 -2.24 -6.22
C SER A 4 -43.16 -1.73 -7.67
N ALA A 5 -42.38 -2.39 -8.52
CA ALA A 5 -42.25 -2.06 -9.94
C ALA A 5 -43.60 -1.94 -10.66
N LEU A 6 -44.51 -2.90 -10.44
CA LEU A 6 -45.88 -2.86 -10.97
C LEU A 6 -46.69 -1.69 -10.40
N LYS A 7 -46.62 -1.43 -9.08
CA LYS A 7 -47.32 -0.30 -8.44
C LYS A 7 -46.87 1.05 -9.02
N TYR A 8 -45.56 1.30 -9.11
CA TYR A 8 -45.07 2.61 -9.52
C TYR A 8 -45.11 2.81 -11.04
N GLY A 9 -44.99 1.76 -11.85
CA GLY A 9 -45.22 1.86 -13.30
C GLY A 9 -46.69 2.14 -13.62
N LYS A 10 -47.63 1.57 -12.85
CA LYS A 10 -49.04 1.98 -12.90
C LYS A 10 -49.24 3.46 -12.54
N LEU A 11 -48.68 3.90 -11.41
CA LEU A 11 -48.79 5.30 -10.96
C LEU A 11 -48.15 6.28 -11.97
N PHE A 12 -47.07 5.88 -12.64
CA PHE A 12 -46.47 6.67 -13.72
C PHE A 12 -47.49 6.94 -14.84
N PHE A 13 -48.17 5.90 -15.37
CA PHE A 13 -49.21 6.11 -16.39
C PHE A 13 -50.38 6.95 -15.84
N GLU A 14 -50.90 6.62 -14.66
CA GLU A 14 -52.03 7.32 -14.04
C GLU A 14 -51.77 8.83 -13.82
N LYS A 15 -50.53 9.23 -13.53
CA LYS A 15 -50.15 10.63 -13.27
C LYS A 15 -49.72 11.38 -14.53
N TYR A 16 -48.81 10.81 -15.31
CA TYR A 16 -48.18 11.49 -16.45
C TYR A 16 -48.99 11.42 -17.74
N PHE A 17 -49.90 10.44 -17.86
CA PHE A 17 -50.74 10.26 -19.05
C PHE A 17 -52.22 10.51 -18.82
N LYS A 18 -52.64 10.89 -17.60
CA LYS A 18 -54.03 11.16 -17.18
C LYS A 18 -54.91 11.86 -18.23
N ASN A 19 -54.41 12.98 -18.77
CA ASN A 19 -55.11 13.82 -19.74
C ASN A 19 -54.86 13.42 -21.21
N ARG A 20 -54.03 12.39 -21.43
CA ARG A 20 -53.58 11.86 -22.72
C ARG A 20 -53.99 10.39 -22.92
N PHE A 21 -54.80 9.80 -22.03
CA PHE A 21 -55.17 8.37 -22.07
C PHE A 21 -55.92 7.94 -23.34
N THR A 22 -56.51 8.89 -24.07
CA THR A 22 -57.23 8.70 -25.33
C THR A 22 -56.39 9.03 -26.57
N GLU A 23 -55.19 9.58 -26.42
CA GLU A 23 -54.28 9.87 -27.54
C GLU A 23 -53.67 8.60 -28.13
N GLN A 24 -53.34 8.63 -29.42
CA GLN A 24 -52.57 7.59 -30.07
C GLN A 24 -51.07 7.81 -29.79
N LEU A 25 -50.60 7.23 -28.68
CA LEU A 25 -49.23 7.35 -28.19
C LEU A 25 -48.36 6.20 -28.70
N LEU A 26 -47.04 6.42 -28.83
CA LEU A 26 -46.07 5.35 -29.02
C LEU A 26 -45.21 5.19 -27.76
N ILE A 27 -45.33 4.04 -27.10
CA ILE A 27 -44.65 3.72 -25.84
C ILE A 27 -43.73 2.53 -26.09
N VAL A 28 -42.48 2.64 -25.66
CA VAL A 28 -41.46 1.59 -25.77
C VAL A 28 -41.11 1.09 -24.37
N ASP A 29 -41.15 -0.23 -24.20
CA ASP A 29 -40.74 -0.92 -22.97
C ASP A 29 -39.40 -1.60 -23.22
N VAL A 30 -38.38 -1.27 -22.43
CA VAL A 30 -37.03 -1.83 -22.57
C VAL A 30 -36.78 -2.82 -21.44
N GLY A 31 -36.40 -4.06 -21.80
CA GLY A 31 -36.42 -5.20 -20.88
C GLY A 31 -37.82 -5.79 -20.74
N ALA A 32 -38.60 -5.80 -21.84
CA ALA A 32 -40.03 -6.07 -21.83
C ALA A 32 -40.44 -7.53 -21.58
N GLN A 33 -39.50 -8.43 -21.29
CA GLN A 33 -39.80 -9.85 -21.04
C GLN A 33 -40.69 -10.02 -19.79
N ASP A 34 -41.94 -10.40 -20.04
CA ASP A 34 -42.97 -10.68 -19.02
C ASP A 34 -42.69 -12.02 -18.32
N VAL A 35 -41.83 -11.96 -17.30
CA VAL A 35 -41.57 -13.07 -16.37
C VAL A 35 -42.69 -13.19 -15.34
N ASN A 36 -42.94 -12.11 -14.57
CA ASN A 36 -43.88 -12.06 -13.43
C ASN A 36 -44.87 -10.88 -13.51
N GLY A 37 -45.28 -10.50 -14.72
CA GLY A 37 -46.13 -9.34 -14.99
C GLY A 37 -45.43 -8.30 -15.86
N SER A 38 -46.24 -7.49 -16.56
CA SER A 38 -45.80 -6.44 -17.48
C SER A 38 -46.52 -5.11 -17.22
N LEU A 39 -45.89 -3.99 -17.55
CA LEU A 39 -46.49 -2.65 -17.49
C LEU A 39 -47.49 -2.38 -18.65
N LYS A 40 -47.49 -3.19 -19.71
CA LYS A 40 -48.40 -3.10 -20.87
C LYS A 40 -49.88 -3.02 -20.45
N GLN A 41 -50.26 -3.73 -19.38
CA GLN A 41 -51.62 -3.77 -18.83
C GLN A 41 -52.10 -2.45 -18.20
N TYR A 42 -51.18 -1.55 -17.83
CA TYR A 42 -51.48 -0.24 -17.24
C TYR A 42 -51.29 0.93 -18.21
N SER A 43 -50.81 0.64 -19.42
CA SER A 43 -50.59 1.65 -20.46
C SER A 43 -51.93 2.23 -20.98
N PRO A 44 -51.91 3.44 -21.56
CA PRO A 44 -53.11 4.03 -22.16
C PRO A 44 -53.80 3.16 -23.20
N VAL A 45 -55.13 3.12 -23.18
CA VAL A 45 -55.96 2.20 -23.99
C VAL A 45 -55.70 2.32 -25.51
N ASN A 46 -55.35 3.53 -25.97
CA ASN A 46 -55.05 3.82 -27.38
C ASN A 46 -53.55 3.87 -27.71
N ALA A 47 -52.67 3.53 -26.76
CA ALA A 47 -51.22 3.51 -26.99
C ALA A 47 -50.80 2.29 -27.81
N ASN A 48 -49.92 2.51 -28.78
CA ASN A 48 -49.11 1.46 -29.37
C ASN A 48 -47.95 1.15 -28.41
N TYR A 49 -48.03 0.03 -27.70
CA TYR A 49 -47.05 -0.39 -26.70
C TYR A 49 -46.15 -1.49 -27.27
N VAL A 50 -44.88 -1.15 -27.51
CA VAL A 50 -43.88 -2.00 -28.16
C VAL A 50 -42.85 -2.45 -27.13
N GLY A 51 -42.80 -3.75 -26.85
CA GLY A 51 -41.78 -4.36 -26.00
C GLY A 51 -40.48 -4.63 -26.76
N VAL A 52 -39.35 -4.29 -26.16
CA VAL A 52 -38.01 -4.47 -26.72
C VAL A 52 -37.10 -5.16 -25.70
N ASP A 53 -36.39 -6.18 -26.15
CA ASP A 53 -35.48 -6.97 -25.31
C ASP A 53 -34.37 -7.58 -26.18
N PHE A 54 -33.25 -7.99 -25.59
CA PHE A 54 -32.22 -8.76 -26.30
C PHE A 54 -32.50 -10.27 -26.28
N ALA A 55 -33.45 -10.73 -25.46
CA ALA A 55 -33.94 -12.10 -25.42
C ALA A 55 -35.35 -12.23 -26.03
N GLU A 56 -35.62 -13.33 -26.72
CA GLU A 56 -37.00 -13.69 -27.07
C GLU A 56 -37.80 -14.02 -25.81
N GLY A 57 -39.04 -13.53 -25.72
CA GLY A 57 -39.86 -13.71 -24.54
C GLY A 57 -41.30 -13.25 -24.71
N LYS A 58 -42.14 -13.66 -23.75
CA LYS A 58 -43.52 -13.16 -23.64
C LYS A 58 -43.47 -11.63 -23.46
N GLY A 59 -44.25 -10.88 -24.22
CA GLY A 59 -44.28 -9.41 -24.14
C GLY A 59 -43.23 -8.68 -24.98
N VAL A 60 -42.25 -9.39 -25.54
CA VAL A 60 -41.23 -8.81 -26.45
C VAL A 60 -41.77 -8.77 -27.88
N ASP A 61 -41.89 -7.57 -28.44
CA ASP A 61 -42.35 -7.34 -29.82
C ASP A 61 -41.17 -7.18 -30.80
N ILE A 62 -39.99 -6.72 -30.33
CA ILE A 62 -38.75 -6.58 -31.12
C ILE A 62 -37.55 -7.11 -30.34
N VAL A 63 -36.79 -8.03 -30.93
CA VAL A 63 -35.52 -8.53 -30.40
C VAL A 63 -34.35 -7.69 -30.93
N ILE A 64 -33.45 -7.23 -30.06
CA ILE A 64 -32.28 -6.42 -30.42
C ILE A 64 -30.95 -7.14 -30.15
N THR A 65 -29.95 -6.91 -31.00
CA THR A 65 -28.60 -7.49 -30.84
C THR A 65 -27.64 -6.60 -30.05
N ASP A 66 -27.95 -5.31 -29.93
CA ASP A 66 -27.19 -4.31 -29.19
C ASP A 66 -28.15 -3.58 -28.24
N PRO A 67 -28.05 -3.79 -26.91
CA PRO A 67 -28.95 -3.18 -25.93
C PRO A 67 -28.79 -1.66 -25.82
N TYR A 68 -27.77 -1.07 -26.45
CA TYR A 68 -27.49 0.37 -26.42
C TYR A 68 -27.85 1.09 -27.73
N ASN A 69 -28.50 0.39 -28.68
CA ASN A 69 -28.94 0.93 -29.97
C ASN A 69 -30.36 0.46 -30.30
N LEU A 70 -31.35 1.28 -29.92
CA LEU A 70 -32.77 0.98 -30.07
C LEU A 70 -33.23 1.23 -31.52
N PRO A 71 -34.03 0.32 -32.13
CA PRO A 71 -34.38 0.34 -33.56
C PRO A 71 -35.44 1.40 -33.95
N PHE A 72 -35.47 2.53 -33.24
CA PHE A 72 -36.41 3.63 -33.46
C PHE A 72 -35.72 4.90 -33.97
N LYS A 73 -36.47 5.70 -34.73
CA LYS A 73 -35.99 7.00 -35.22
C LYS A 73 -35.93 8.01 -34.06
N THR A 74 -34.90 8.85 -34.08
CA THR A 74 -34.71 9.95 -33.14
C THR A 74 -35.96 10.84 -33.07
N GLY A 75 -36.42 11.16 -31.86
CA GLY A 75 -37.54 12.08 -31.67
C GLY A 75 -38.94 11.55 -32.02
N THR A 76 -39.18 10.23 -32.01
CA THR A 76 -40.47 9.64 -32.43
C THR A 76 -41.30 8.99 -31.32
N ILE A 77 -40.69 8.64 -30.18
CA ILE A 77 -41.36 7.92 -29.08
C ILE A 77 -41.98 8.92 -28.08
N ASP A 78 -43.20 8.66 -27.57
CA ASP A 78 -43.85 9.49 -26.54
C ASP A 78 -43.32 9.18 -25.13
N ALA A 79 -43.07 7.90 -24.83
CA ALA A 79 -42.43 7.49 -23.58
C ALA A 79 -41.58 6.23 -23.76
N VAL A 80 -40.45 6.18 -23.05
CA VAL A 80 -39.72 4.93 -22.80
C VAL A 80 -39.92 4.55 -21.33
N VAL A 81 -40.28 3.30 -21.08
CA VAL A 81 -40.32 2.70 -19.74
C VAL A 81 -39.21 1.66 -19.61
N CYS A 82 -38.46 1.72 -18.52
CA CYS A 82 -37.35 0.84 -18.20
C CYS A 82 -37.59 0.28 -16.80
N SER A 83 -38.22 -0.89 -16.68
CA SER A 83 -38.60 -1.45 -15.38
C SER A 83 -37.84 -2.75 -15.11
N SER A 84 -37.08 -2.77 -14.03
CA SER A 84 -36.22 -3.90 -13.64
C SER A 84 -35.22 -4.31 -14.75
N VAL A 85 -34.57 -3.32 -15.37
CA VAL A 85 -33.62 -3.52 -16.49
C VAL A 85 -32.31 -2.73 -16.32
N PHE A 86 -32.30 -1.59 -15.62
CA PHE A 86 -31.11 -0.76 -15.44
C PHE A 86 -30.06 -1.43 -14.55
N GLU A 87 -30.49 -2.26 -13.59
CA GLU A 87 -29.62 -3.12 -12.76
C GLU A 87 -28.96 -4.24 -13.55
N HIS A 88 -29.58 -4.67 -14.66
CA HIS A 88 -29.10 -5.75 -15.54
C HIS A 88 -28.35 -5.21 -16.78
N SER A 89 -28.23 -3.89 -16.93
CA SER A 89 -27.53 -3.22 -18.03
C SER A 89 -26.13 -2.77 -17.61
N GLU A 90 -25.07 -3.38 -18.18
CA GLU A 90 -23.67 -3.03 -17.87
C GLU A 90 -23.38 -1.54 -18.01
N PHE A 91 -23.87 -0.92 -19.10
CA PHE A 91 -23.67 0.50 -19.41
C PHE A 91 -25.01 1.26 -19.42
N PHE A 92 -25.76 1.23 -18.32
CA PHE A 92 -27.09 1.87 -18.22
C PHE A 92 -27.11 3.37 -18.60
N TRP A 93 -25.97 4.07 -18.49
CA TRP A 93 -25.83 5.47 -18.93
C TRP A 93 -25.80 5.64 -20.45
N LEU A 94 -25.37 4.63 -21.21
CA LEU A 94 -25.50 4.57 -22.67
C LEU A 94 -26.95 4.27 -23.06
N LEU A 95 -27.58 3.30 -22.38
CA LEU A 95 -29.01 3.03 -22.58
C LEU A 95 -29.87 4.27 -22.29
N PHE A 96 -29.57 5.03 -21.22
CA PHE A 96 -30.27 6.28 -20.92
C PHE A 96 -30.08 7.36 -22.01
N GLN A 97 -28.87 7.50 -22.56
CA GLN A 97 -28.63 8.35 -23.74
C GLN A 97 -29.45 7.91 -24.95
N GLU A 98 -29.57 6.61 -25.17
CA GLU A 98 -30.33 6.06 -26.28
C GLU A 98 -31.85 6.23 -26.10
N CYS A 99 -32.35 6.10 -24.87
CA CYS A 99 -33.73 6.45 -24.51
C CYS A 99 -34.00 7.93 -24.79
N LEU A 100 -33.08 8.83 -24.41
CA LEU A 100 -33.17 10.26 -24.75
C LEU A 100 -33.15 10.49 -26.26
N ARG A 101 -32.35 9.76 -27.04
CA ARG A 101 -32.33 9.88 -28.51
C ARG A 101 -33.72 9.60 -29.10
N VAL A 102 -34.35 8.47 -28.76
CA VAL A 102 -35.58 8.02 -29.43
C VAL A 102 -36.84 8.81 -29.05
N ILE A 103 -36.92 9.39 -27.85
CA ILE A 103 -38.11 10.15 -27.42
C ILE A 103 -38.19 11.57 -28.03
N LYS A 104 -39.43 12.02 -28.21
CA LYS A 104 -39.82 13.40 -28.58
C LYS A 104 -39.29 14.41 -27.54
N PRO A 105 -39.14 15.71 -27.88
CA PRO A 105 -38.72 16.75 -26.92
C PRO A 105 -39.61 16.86 -25.67
N ASN A 106 -40.92 16.62 -25.82
CA ASN A 106 -41.88 16.56 -24.72
C ASN A 106 -42.13 15.13 -24.18
N GLY A 107 -41.31 14.16 -24.61
CA GLY A 107 -41.41 12.76 -24.24
C GLY A 107 -40.76 12.46 -22.90
N LEU A 108 -41.17 11.34 -22.29
CA LEU A 108 -40.79 10.95 -20.94
C LEU A 108 -39.91 9.69 -20.92
N ILE A 109 -39.06 9.58 -19.90
CA ILE A 109 -38.41 8.32 -19.52
C ILE A 109 -38.87 7.97 -18.10
N TYR A 110 -39.36 6.75 -17.90
CA TYR A 110 -39.59 6.16 -16.60
C TYR A 110 -38.52 5.11 -16.32
N VAL A 111 -37.84 5.22 -15.19
CA VAL A 111 -36.87 4.21 -14.72
C VAL A 111 -37.33 3.66 -13.37
N ASN A 112 -37.39 2.34 -13.28
CA ASN A 112 -37.57 1.60 -12.04
C ASN A 112 -36.51 0.49 -11.97
N ALA A 113 -35.79 0.43 -10.84
CA ALA A 113 -34.74 -0.56 -10.60
C ALA A 113 -34.54 -0.77 -9.08
N PRO A 114 -34.02 -1.91 -8.60
CA PRO A 114 -33.74 -2.15 -7.19
C PRO A 114 -32.76 -1.13 -6.59
N SER A 115 -33.12 -0.61 -5.42
CA SER A 115 -32.24 0.20 -4.56
C SER A 115 -31.53 -0.66 -3.51
N ASN A 116 -32.24 -1.67 -2.99
CA ASN A 116 -31.70 -2.71 -2.12
C ASN A 116 -32.32 -4.07 -2.48
N GLY A 117 -31.88 -5.12 -1.80
CA GLY A 117 -32.40 -6.48 -1.97
C GLY A 117 -31.28 -7.52 -2.06
N MET A 118 -31.64 -8.76 -2.37
CA MET A 118 -30.64 -9.81 -2.60
C MET A 118 -29.98 -9.65 -3.98
N ILE A 119 -28.88 -10.37 -4.22
CA ILE A 119 -28.26 -10.46 -5.55
C ILE A 119 -29.06 -11.48 -6.37
N HIS A 120 -29.53 -11.09 -7.56
CA HIS A 120 -30.30 -11.92 -8.48
C HIS A 120 -29.80 -11.73 -9.92
N ARG A 121 -29.07 -12.70 -10.46
CA ARG A 121 -28.42 -12.59 -11.78
C ARG A 121 -29.33 -13.07 -12.90
N TYR A 122 -29.67 -12.18 -13.84
CA TYR A 122 -30.37 -12.56 -15.07
C TYR A 122 -30.14 -11.55 -16.22
N PRO A 123 -29.04 -11.67 -17.01
CA PRO A 123 -27.90 -12.60 -16.88
C PRO A 123 -26.85 -12.12 -15.86
N ILE A 124 -26.80 -10.81 -15.60
CA ILE A 124 -25.92 -10.17 -14.60
C ILE A 124 -26.75 -9.51 -13.51
N ASP A 125 -26.09 -8.94 -12.51
CA ASP A 125 -26.69 -8.08 -11.50
C ASP A 125 -25.65 -7.02 -11.11
N GLY A 126 -25.69 -5.88 -11.79
CA GLY A 126 -24.59 -4.91 -11.82
C GLY A 126 -24.76 -3.73 -10.86
N TRP A 127 -25.99 -3.24 -10.67
CA TRP A 127 -26.21 -1.91 -10.10
C TRP A 127 -27.35 -1.87 -9.08
N ARG A 128 -27.23 -0.97 -8.10
CA ARG A 128 -28.31 -0.58 -7.17
C ARG A 128 -28.44 0.93 -7.21
N PHE A 129 -29.67 1.43 -7.35
CA PHE A 129 -29.92 2.83 -7.62
C PHE A 129 -30.40 3.58 -6.37
N TYR A 130 -29.90 4.79 -6.17
CA TYR A 130 -30.33 5.74 -5.13
C TYR A 130 -30.89 7.01 -5.79
N PRO A 131 -31.68 7.85 -5.10
CA PRO A 131 -32.38 8.96 -5.74
C PRO A 131 -31.46 9.93 -6.50
N ASP A 132 -30.24 10.14 -5.98
CA ASP A 132 -29.20 10.97 -6.60
C ASP A 132 -28.73 10.45 -7.97
N ALA A 133 -28.90 9.15 -8.27
CA ALA A 133 -28.59 8.58 -9.58
C ALA A 133 -29.40 9.24 -10.71
N GLY A 134 -30.62 9.72 -10.41
CA GLY A 134 -31.41 10.52 -11.34
C GLY A 134 -30.73 11.84 -11.72
N HIS A 135 -30.13 12.54 -10.74
CA HIS A 135 -29.36 13.75 -11.02
C HIS A 135 -28.07 13.45 -11.79
N SER A 136 -27.38 12.36 -11.45
CA SER A 136 -26.18 11.90 -12.17
C SER A 136 -26.48 11.60 -13.65
N LEU A 137 -27.62 10.95 -13.97
CA LEU A 137 -28.05 10.70 -15.34
C LEU A 137 -28.38 11.98 -16.13
N VAL A 138 -29.02 12.97 -15.49
CA VAL A 138 -29.23 14.30 -16.11
C VAL A 138 -27.91 15.01 -16.36
N ASN A 139 -26.98 15.00 -15.39
CA ASN A 139 -25.66 15.63 -15.53
C ASN A 139 -24.82 14.95 -16.63
N TRP A 140 -24.88 13.63 -16.72
CA TRP A 140 -24.28 12.85 -17.80
C TRP A 140 -24.83 13.29 -19.16
N ALA A 141 -26.15 13.34 -19.33
CA ALA A 141 -26.75 13.76 -20.59
C ALA A 141 -26.43 15.21 -20.98
N LYS A 142 -26.38 16.13 -20.01
CA LYS A 142 -25.98 17.53 -20.23
C LYS A 142 -24.54 17.66 -20.75
N LYS A 143 -23.64 16.73 -20.40
CA LYS A 143 -22.26 16.66 -20.95
C LYS A 143 -22.23 16.39 -22.46
N PHE A 144 -23.28 15.77 -23.02
CA PHE A 144 -23.42 15.48 -24.45
C PHE A 144 -24.37 16.45 -25.19
N GLY A 145 -24.76 17.55 -24.56
CA GLY A 145 -25.54 18.64 -25.18
C GLY A 145 -27.06 18.47 -25.16
N GLU A 146 -27.57 17.37 -24.63
CA GLU A 146 -29.00 17.18 -24.34
C GLU A 146 -29.43 18.03 -23.12
N LYS A 147 -30.72 18.36 -23.02
CA LYS A 147 -31.27 19.21 -21.93
C LYS A 147 -32.35 18.52 -21.08
N PRO A 148 -32.15 17.28 -20.62
CA PRO A 148 -33.17 16.61 -19.84
C PRO A 148 -33.30 17.22 -18.45
N LEU A 149 -34.47 16.96 -17.87
CA LEU A 149 -34.82 17.37 -16.53
C LEU A 149 -35.40 16.17 -15.78
N LEU A 150 -34.93 15.97 -14.54
CA LEU A 150 -35.50 15.02 -13.60
C LEU A 150 -36.77 15.63 -13.00
N LEU A 151 -37.93 15.02 -13.21
CA LEU A 151 -39.21 15.50 -12.70
C LEU A 151 -39.47 15.03 -11.26
N GLU A 152 -39.12 13.78 -10.96
CA GLU A 152 -39.05 13.23 -9.60
C GLU A 152 -38.07 12.04 -9.53
N SER A 153 -37.54 11.77 -8.34
CA SER A 153 -36.68 10.62 -8.04
C SER A 153 -36.81 10.24 -6.57
N PHE A 154 -37.03 8.97 -6.25
CA PHE A 154 -37.20 8.52 -4.86
C PHE A 154 -36.96 7.02 -4.71
N ILE A 155 -36.81 6.56 -3.46
CA ILE A 155 -36.88 5.14 -3.12
C ILE A 155 -38.28 4.83 -2.60
N ALA A 156 -38.94 3.89 -3.26
CA ALA A 156 -40.25 3.39 -2.89
C ALA A 156 -40.25 2.72 -1.50
N PRO A 157 -41.34 2.85 -0.72
CA PRO A 157 -41.58 1.97 0.42
C PRO A 157 -41.58 0.50 0.00
N LYS A 158 -41.29 -0.34 0.99
CA LYS A 158 -40.98 -1.75 0.83
C LYS A 158 -42.25 -2.58 0.66
N LEU A 159 -42.32 -3.40 -0.39
CA LEU A 159 -43.50 -4.20 -0.70
C LEU A 159 -43.12 -5.68 -0.91
N GLY A 160 -43.96 -6.60 -0.40
CA GLY A 160 -43.73 -8.05 -0.41
C GLY A 160 -43.34 -8.63 0.96
N THR A 161 -43.40 -9.96 1.10
CA THR A 161 -42.88 -10.71 2.27
C THR A 161 -41.57 -11.42 1.93
N LEU A 162 -40.82 -11.86 2.95
CA LEU A 162 -39.57 -12.61 2.79
C LEU A 162 -39.72 -13.86 1.91
N ASP A 163 -40.89 -14.51 1.98
CA ASP A 163 -41.15 -15.80 1.33
C ASP A 163 -41.71 -15.66 -0.10
N SER A 164 -42.01 -14.45 -0.57
CA SER A 164 -42.71 -14.19 -1.85
C SER A 164 -41.89 -13.29 -2.79
N GLU A 165 -40.82 -13.84 -3.36
CA GLU A 165 -39.93 -13.20 -4.37
C GLU A 165 -39.10 -12.02 -3.87
N GLY A 166 -39.01 -11.81 -2.56
CA GLY A 166 -38.05 -10.88 -1.95
C GLY A 166 -38.64 -9.53 -1.54
N MET A 167 -37.91 -8.89 -0.64
CA MET A 167 -38.31 -7.68 0.08
C MET A 167 -37.64 -6.45 -0.56
N TRP A 168 -38.23 -5.92 -1.63
CA TRP A 168 -37.61 -4.88 -2.46
C TRP A 168 -38.00 -3.46 -2.06
N ASN A 169 -37.03 -2.56 -2.07
CA ASN A 169 -37.22 -1.12 -2.23
C ASN A 169 -36.69 -0.73 -3.61
N ASP A 170 -37.58 -0.33 -4.52
CA ASP A 170 -37.16 0.13 -5.85
C ASP A 170 -36.88 1.63 -5.85
N PHE A 171 -35.80 2.02 -6.53
CA PHE A 171 -35.61 3.36 -7.06
C PHE A 171 -36.63 3.61 -8.17
N VAL A 172 -37.24 4.79 -8.15
CA VAL A 172 -38.15 5.29 -9.19
C VAL A 172 -37.69 6.68 -9.60
N ALA A 173 -37.51 6.91 -10.90
CA ALA A 173 -37.21 8.23 -11.44
C ALA A 173 -37.98 8.49 -12.74
N VAL A 174 -38.43 9.74 -12.90
CA VAL A 174 -39.11 10.21 -14.11
C VAL A 174 -38.36 11.39 -14.70
N PHE A 175 -38.08 11.33 -16.00
CA PHE A 175 -37.34 12.35 -16.75
C PHE A 175 -38.17 12.86 -17.91
N ILE A 176 -37.93 14.11 -18.31
CA ILE A 176 -38.37 14.68 -19.58
C ILE A 176 -37.14 15.07 -20.41
N LYS A 177 -37.22 14.91 -21.74
CA LYS A 177 -36.09 15.17 -22.66
C LYS A 177 -35.62 16.62 -22.70
N ASP A 178 -36.56 17.56 -22.69
CA ASP A 178 -36.28 18.98 -22.76
C ASP A 178 -37.05 19.71 -21.64
N GLU A 179 -36.30 20.38 -20.76
CA GLU A 179 -36.80 21.14 -19.62
C GLU A 179 -37.89 22.17 -19.98
N CYS A 180 -37.90 22.67 -21.22
CA CYS A 180 -38.91 23.61 -21.72
C CYS A 180 -40.34 23.06 -21.68
N TYR A 181 -40.50 21.74 -21.76
CA TYR A 181 -41.81 21.07 -21.77
C TYR A 181 -42.24 20.56 -20.38
N SER A 182 -41.43 20.80 -19.33
CA SER A 182 -41.70 20.32 -17.97
C SER A 182 -43.05 20.81 -17.41
N GLY A 183 -43.48 22.02 -17.80
CA GLY A 183 -44.79 22.59 -17.44
C GLY A 183 -46.00 21.80 -17.95
N ASN A 184 -45.84 20.90 -18.93
CA ASN A 184 -46.91 20.02 -19.41
C ASN A 184 -47.25 18.90 -18.42
N TYR A 185 -46.34 18.61 -17.48
CA TYR A 185 -46.45 17.49 -16.53
C TYR A 185 -46.34 18.03 -15.10
N VAL A 186 -47.49 18.33 -14.48
CA VAL A 186 -47.57 19.00 -13.17
C VAL A 186 -47.88 18.04 -12.02
N GLU A 187 -48.59 16.93 -12.29
CA GLU A 187 -48.83 15.85 -11.33
C GLU A 187 -47.54 15.02 -11.11
N ARG A 188 -47.38 14.48 -9.90
CA ARG A 188 -46.27 13.60 -9.50
C ARG A 188 -46.78 12.29 -8.89
N ILE A 189 -45.95 11.26 -8.91
CA ILE A 189 -46.19 10.03 -8.16
C ILE A 189 -46.10 10.34 -6.66
N LEU A 190 -45.12 11.15 -6.26
CA LEU A 190 -44.94 11.68 -4.90
C LEU A 190 -46.12 12.50 -4.37
N ASP A 191 -47.05 12.97 -5.21
CA ASP A 191 -48.32 13.60 -4.76
C ASP A 191 -49.27 12.60 -4.06
N SER A 192 -48.94 11.31 -4.11
CA SER A 192 -49.73 10.19 -3.58
C SER A 192 -48.87 9.15 -2.84
N GLU A 193 -47.60 9.45 -2.56
CA GLU A 193 -46.68 8.53 -1.90
C GLU A 193 -45.97 9.20 -0.71
N ASN A 194 -46.46 8.92 0.50
CA ASN A 194 -46.01 9.56 1.73
C ASN A 194 -44.85 8.81 2.41
N GLU A 195 -44.55 7.57 1.99
CA GLU A 195 -43.52 6.73 2.60
C GLU A 195 -42.25 6.63 1.74
N ALA A 196 -42.15 7.46 0.70
CA ALA A 196 -40.97 7.55 -0.15
C ALA A 196 -39.75 8.10 0.63
N THR A 197 -38.59 7.47 0.46
CA THR A 197 -37.34 7.89 1.13
C THR A 197 -36.34 8.52 0.15
N GLY A 198 -35.58 9.51 0.63
CA GLY A 198 -34.63 10.28 -0.19
C GLY A 198 -35.27 11.05 -1.36
N ALA A 199 -36.55 11.40 -1.26
CA ALA A 199 -37.34 11.88 -2.38
C ALA A 199 -36.92 13.29 -2.88
N TYR A 200 -36.88 13.43 -4.21
CA TYR A 200 -36.72 14.66 -4.97
C TYR A 200 -37.92 14.87 -5.90
N SER A 201 -38.41 16.11 -6.02
CA SER A 201 -39.43 16.50 -7.00
C SER A 201 -39.11 17.88 -7.54
N TYR A 202 -38.97 18.00 -8.86
CA TYR A 202 -38.71 19.29 -9.49
C TYR A 202 -39.91 20.24 -9.33
N GLY A 203 -39.61 21.48 -8.95
CA GLY A 203 -40.60 22.54 -8.74
C GLY A 203 -41.29 22.52 -7.38
N ARG A 204 -40.91 21.63 -6.45
CA ARG A 204 -41.47 21.61 -5.08
C ARG A 204 -40.39 21.37 -4.02
N VAL A 205 -40.55 22.04 -2.87
CA VAL A 205 -39.81 21.68 -1.65
C VAL A 205 -40.57 20.53 -0.99
N ILE A 206 -40.02 19.33 -1.07
CA ILE A 206 -40.51 18.20 -0.26
C ILE A 206 -40.06 18.48 1.18
N SER A 207 -40.99 18.53 2.12
CA SER A 207 -40.64 18.59 3.54
C SER A 207 -39.92 17.31 3.91
N GLN A 208 -38.62 17.38 4.18
CA GLN A 208 -37.88 16.26 4.75
C GLN A 208 -38.50 15.92 6.11
N THR A 209 -39.32 14.87 6.15
CA THR A 209 -39.69 14.22 7.41
C THR A 209 -38.46 13.53 7.96
N SER A 210 -37.65 14.31 8.68
CA SER A 210 -36.68 13.79 9.62
C SER A 210 -37.44 12.89 10.61
N HIS A 211 -37.36 11.58 10.41
CA HIS A 211 -37.79 10.63 11.43
C HIS A 211 -36.83 10.72 12.62
N GLU A 212 -37.08 11.70 13.51
CA GLU A 212 -36.62 11.58 14.87
C GLU A 212 -37.25 10.32 15.47
N LEU A 213 -36.45 9.27 15.60
CA LEU A 213 -36.87 8.00 16.17
C LEU A 213 -37.47 8.25 17.55
N SER A 214 -38.71 7.80 17.76
CA SER A 214 -39.38 7.90 19.06
C SER A 214 -38.56 7.18 20.15
N PRO A 215 -38.66 7.57 21.43
CA PRO A 215 -37.89 6.95 22.50
C PRO A 215 -38.01 5.42 22.54
N ASP A 216 -39.22 4.89 22.38
CA ASP A 216 -39.48 3.45 22.32
C ASP A 216 -38.81 2.79 21.11
N THR A 217 -38.79 3.46 19.96
CA THR A 217 -38.10 2.95 18.76
C THR A 217 -36.59 2.97 18.94
N ARG A 218 -36.01 3.95 19.66
CA ARG A 218 -34.58 3.94 20.01
C ARG A 218 -34.24 2.75 20.91
N GLN A 219 -35.09 2.44 21.89
CA GLN A 219 -34.89 1.28 22.77
C GLN A 219 -35.02 -0.04 22.00
N HIS A 220 -35.99 -0.15 21.09
CA HIS A 220 -36.17 -1.35 20.25
C HIS A 220 -35.06 -1.52 19.21
N VAL A 221 -34.58 -0.42 18.60
CA VAL A 221 -33.41 -0.43 17.71
C VAL A 221 -32.14 -0.76 18.47
N ALA A 222 -31.96 -0.29 19.71
CA ALA A 222 -30.83 -0.69 20.56
C ALA A 222 -30.86 -2.19 20.90
N GLN A 223 -32.04 -2.74 21.23
CA GLN A 223 -32.21 -4.17 21.43
C GLN A 223 -31.95 -4.98 20.16
N LEU A 224 -32.42 -4.54 19.00
CA LEU A 224 -32.13 -5.17 17.70
C LEU A 224 -30.67 -5.01 17.29
N LYS A 225 -29.98 -3.94 17.70
CA LYS A 225 -28.54 -3.78 17.52
C LYS A 225 -27.78 -4.79 18.37
N ALA A 226 -28.09 -4.89 19.66
CA ALA A 226 -27.50 -5.89 20.55
C ALA A 226 -27.74 -7.31 20.03
N LEU A 227 -28.95 -7.64 19.58
CA LEU A 227 -29.27 -8.96 19.01
C LEU A 227 -28.51 -9.24 17.69
N ARG A 228 -28.29 -8.21 16.86
CA ARG A 228 -27.49 -8.32 15.63
C ARG A 228 -26.00 -8.39 15.90
N GLU A 229 -25.51 -7.69 16.91
CA GLU A 229 -24.12 -7.74 17.37
C GLU A 229 -23.83 -9.12 17.98
N GLU A 230 -24.78 -9.70 18.73
CA GLU A 230 -24.73 -11.06 19.26
C GLU A 230 -24.84 -12.13 18.15
N GLN A 231 -25.71 -11.95 17.14
CA GLN A 231 -25.75 -12.82 15.97
C GLN A 231 -24.49 -12.71 15.09
N ALA A 232 -23.96 -11.50 14.88
CA ALA A 232 -22.72 -11.29 14.14
C ALA A 232 -21.52 -11.88 14.89
N ALA A 233 -21.45 -11.72 16.21
CA ALA A 233 -20.46 -12.37 17.06
C ALA A 233 -20.58 -13.91 16.99
N ALA A 234 -21.80 -14.46 17.06
CA ALA A 234 -22.04 -15.90 16.92
C ALA A 234 -21.68 -16.43 15.52
N GLN A 235 -21.90 -15.64 14.46
CA GLN A 235 -21.55 -16.01 13.09
C GLN A 235 -20.04 -15.88 12.82
N LEU A 236 -19.38 -14.89 13.42
CA LEU A 236 -17.91 -14.80 13.49
C LEU A 236 -17.33 -16.00 14.24
N LEU A 237 -17.85 -16.34 15.42
CA LEU A 237 -17.47 -17.54 16.19
C LEU A 237 -17.66 -18.84 15.42
N ARG A 238 -18.76 -18.95 14.65
CA ARG A 238 -19.02 -20.12 13.80
C ARG A 238 -18.07 -20.19 12.60
N THR A 239 -17.68 -19.03 12.06
CA THR A 239 -16.71 -18.94 10.96
C THR A 239 -15.30 -19.24 11.45
N SER A 240 -14.88 -18.66 12.58
CA SER A 240 -13.60 -18.97 13.21
C SER A 240 -13.51 -20.42 13.66
N LEU A 241 -14.61 -21.05 14.10
CA LEU A 241 -14.64 -22.48 14.41
C LEU A 241 -14.46 -23.36 13.16
N ILE A 242 -15.01 -22.95 12.02
CA ILE A 242 -14.80 -23.65 10.73
C ILE A 242 -13.35 -23.46 10.25
N GLU A 243 -12.79 -22.25 10.39
CA GLU A 243 -11.39 -21.95 10.07
C GLU A 243 -10.41 -22.68 11.01
N GLU A 244 -10.74 -22.79 12.30
CA GLU A 244 -9.96 -23.54 13.29
C GLU A 244 -10.04 -25.05 13.02
N GLN A 245 -11.20 -25.58 12.64
CA GLN A 245 -11.34 -26.98 12.20
C GLN A 245 -10.54 -27.27 10.93
N ALA A 246 -10.61 -26.40 9.92
CA ALA A 246 -9.80 -26.51 8.70
C ALA A 246 -8.30 -26.40 8.99
N SER A 247 -7.90 -25.46 9.86
CA SER A 247 -6.51 -25.29 10.31
C SER A 247 -6.01 -26.49 11.12
N SER A 248 -6.85 -27.06 11.99
CA SER A 248 -6.56 -28.28 12.75
C SER A 248 -6.41 -29.50 11.82
N GLN A 249 -7.20 -29.56 10.74
CA GLN A 249 -7.12 -30.63 9.74
C GLN A 249 -5.85 -30.50 8.87
N LEU A 250 -5.44 -29.27 8.53
CA LEU A 250 -4.15 -28.99 7.89
C LEU A 250 -2.97 -29.31 8.83
N LEU A 251 -3.02 -28.89 10.10
CA LEU A 251 -2.01 -29.21 11.12
C LEU A 251 -1.88 -30.72 11.37
N ARG A 252 -2.98 -31.48 11.35
CA ARG A 252 -2.93 -32.95 11.40
C ARG A 252 -2.24 -33.53 10.18
N THR A 253 -2.43 -32.94 9.01
CA THR A 253 -1.80 -33.40 7.76
C THR A 253 -0.30 -33.11 7.78
N SER A 254 0.10 -31.89 8.15
CA SER A 254 1.53 -31.53 8.27
C SER A 254 2.24 -32.31 9.38
N LEU A 255 1.55 -32.62 10.50
CA LEU A 255 2.12 -33.46 11.57
C LEU A 255 2.36 -34.90 11.12
N ILE A 256 1.51 -35.45 10.23
CA ILE A 256 1.71 -36.77 9.63
C ILE A 256 2.93 -36.75 8.68
N GLU A 257 3.08 -35.70 7.87
CA GLU A 257 4.25 -35.50 7.00
C GLU A 257 5.54 -35.32 7.81
N GLU A 258 5.52 -34.51 8.88
CA GLU A 258 6.66 -34.31 9.78
C GLU A 258 7.02 -35.59 10.54
N GLN A 259 6.04 -36.38 10.98
CA GLN A 259 6.30 -37.69 11.59
C GLN A 259 6.95 -38.66 10.60
N ALA A 260 6.50 -38.69 9.34
CA ALA A 260 7.12 -39.49 8.29
C ALA A 260 8.58 -39.04 8.00
N SER A 261 8.82 -37.73 7.92
CA SER A 261 10.17 -37.16 7.76
C SER A 261 11.07 -37.43 8.96
N SER A 262 10.55 -37.34 10.19
CA SER A 262 11.27 -37.67 11.42
C SER A 262 11.62 -39.16 11.49
N GLN A 263 10.74 -40.03 10.99
CA GLN A 263 10.98 -41.47 10.92
C GLN A 263 12.09 -41.80 9.91
N LEU A 264 12.09 -41.16 8.73
CA LEU A 264 13.19 -41.26 7.75
C LEU A 264 14.53 -40.76 8.33
N LEU A 265 14.54 -39.61 9.01
CA LEU A 265 15.74 -39.07 9.69
C LEU A 265 16.27 -40.01 10.79
N ARG A 266 15.37 -40.63 11.57
CA ARG A 266 15.77 -41.65 12.57
C ARG A 266 16.40 -42.89 11.91
N THR A 267 15.88 -43.34 10.77
CA THR A 267 16.47 -44.47 10.03
C THR A 267 17.88 -44.12 9.54
N SER A 268 18.06 -42.95 8.93
CA SER A 268 19.37 -42.45 8.50
C SER A 268 20.37 -42.28 9.66
N LEU A 269 19.92 -41.80 10.82
CA LEU A 269 20.77 -41.65 12.01
C LEU A 269 21.21 -43.02 12.57
N ILE A 270 20.38 -44.05 12.50
CA ILE A 270 20.74 -45.42 12.90
C ILE A 270 21.81 -46.00 11.96
N GLU A 271 21.70 -45.76 10.65
CA GLU A 271 22.71 -46.15 9.65
C GLU A 271 24.05 -45.44 9.91
N GLU A 272 24.03 -44.14 10.18
CA GLU A 272 25.22 -43.35 10.49
C GLU A 272 25.87 -43.77 11.82
N GLN A 273 25.08 -44.09 12.85
CA GLN A 273 25.58 -44.64 14.12
C GLN A 273 26.20 -46.03 13.94
N ALA A 274 25.61 -46.90 13.12
CA ALA A 274 26.20 -48.21 12.80
C ALA A 274 27.54 -48.06 12.07
N ALA A 275 27.65 -47.12 11.12
CA ALA A 275 28.89 -46.80 10.43
C ALA A 275 29.95 -46.23 11.40
N ALA A 276 29.57 -45.33 12.31
CA ALA A 276 30.46 -44.79 13.33
C ALA A 276 30.95 -45.88 14.32
N GLN A 277 30.10 -46.85 14.66
CA GLN A 277 30.47 -47.96 15.54
C GLN A 277 31.46 -48.93 14.86
N LEU A 278 31.27 -49.23 13.58
CA LEU A 278 32.25 -49.95 12.75
C LEU A 278 33.61 -49.22 12.72
N LEU A 279 33.60 -47.91 12.46
CA LEU A 279 34.80 -47.08 12.44
C LEU A 279 35.52 -47.08 13.81
N SER A 280 34.76 -47.01 14.91
CA SER A 280 35.32 -47.07 16.27
C SER A 280 35.98 -48.42 16.58
N THR A 281 35.45 -49.51 16.01
CA THR A 281 36.01 -50.86 16.17
C THR A 281 37.35 -50.97 15.43
N SER A 282 37.43 -50.51 14.18
CA SER A 282 38.71 -50.47 13.44
C SER A 282 39.75 -49.56 14.11
N LEU A 283 39.32 -48.46 14.74
CA LEU A 283 40.23 -47.56 15.47
C LEU A 283 40.80 -48.23 16.73
N ILE A 284 40.03 -49.08 17.41
CA ILE A 284 40.49 -49.87 18.56
C ILE A 284 41.52 -50.93 18.13
N GLU A 285 41.29 -51.59 16.99
CA GLU A 285 42.26 -52.54 16.41
C GLU A 285 43.57 -51.84 16.02
N GLU A 286 43.51 -50.69 15.34
CA GLU A 286 44.69 -49.90 14.96
C GLU A 286 45.44 -49.36 16.20
N GLN A 287 44.72 -48.98 17.26
CA GLN A 287 45.32 -48.60 18.54
C GLN A 287 46.00 -49.78 19.25
N ALA A 288 45.41 -50.99 19.19
CA ALA A 288 46.03 -52.19 19.73
C ALA A 288 47.32 -52.56 18.98
N SER A 289 47.31 -52.49 17.64
CA SER A 289 48.52 -52.65 16.81
C SER A 289 49.58 -51.58 17.12
N SER A 290 49.16 -50.33 17.30
CA SER A 290 50.05 -49.23 17.72
C SER A 290 50.62 -49.43 19.13
N GLN A 291 49.88 -50.06 20.04
CA GLN A 291 50.34 -50.40 21.39
C GLN A 291 51.41 -51.51 21.36
N LEU A 292 51.23 -52.53 20.51
CA LEU A 292 52.24 -53.58 20.24
C LEU A 292 53.54 -52.97 19.70
N LEU A 293 53.46 -52.13 18.65
CA LEU A 293 54.61 -51.42 18.09
C LEU A 293 55.30 -50.50 19.12
N ARG A 294 54.56 -49.94 20.09
CA ARG A 294 55.12 -49.16 21.20
C ARG A 294 55.86 -50.04 22.21
N ASN A 295 55.36 -51.25 22.48
CA ASN A 295 56.00 -52.21 23.38
C ASN A 295 57.34 -52.71 22.80
N GLU A 296 57.37 -53.07 21.51
CA GLU A 296 58.62 -53.39 20.78
C GLU A 296 59.60 -52.21 20.79
N ASN A 297 59.12 -50.99 20.58
CA ASN A 297 59.95 -49.78 20.69
C ASN A 297 60.50 -49.54 22.11
N THR A 298 59.81 -49.98 23.17
CA THR A 298 60.35 -49.90 24.54
C THR A 298 61.43 -50.96 24.81
N GLU A 299 61.28 -52.19 24.30
CA GLU A 299 62.35 -53.20 24.39
C GLU A 299 63.63 -52.74 23.64
N ILE A 300 63.47 -52.15 22.45
CA ILE A 300 64.57 -51.53 21.70
C ILE A 300 65.23 -50.39 22.50
N ARG A 301 64.45 -49.60 23.25
CA ARG A 301 64.94 -48.48 24.07
C ARG A 301 65.64 -48.88 25.37
N ASP A 302 65.36 -50.07 25.90
CA ASP A 302 66.09 -50.63 27.06
C ASP A 302 67.29 -51.50 26.66
N SER A 303 67.47 -51.79 25.36
CA SER A 303 68.69 -52.40 24.84
C SER A 303 69.94 -51.57 25.16
N SER A 304 71.07 -52.25 25.39
CA SER A 304 72.32 -51.65 25.88
C SER A 304 72.87 -50.54 24.98
N SER A 305 72.58 -50.57 23.68
CA SER A 305 73.01 -49.57 22.70
C SER A 305 72.32 -48.22 22.88
N TRP A 306 71.03 -48.21 23.22
CA TRP A 306 70.23 -46.98 23.32
C TRP A 306 70.57 -46.12 24.55
N ARG A 307 71.03 -46.76 25.63
CA ARG A 307 71.45 -46.08 26.86
C ARG A 307 72.73 -45.26 26.71
N ILE A 308 73.60 -45.59 25.75
CA ILE A 308 74.92 -44.97 25.59
C ILE A 308 74.85 -43.61 24.87
N THR A 309 73.88 -43.41 23.97
CA THR A 309 73.73 -42.15 23.20
C THR A 309 72.91 -41.05 23.88
N ARG A 310 72.43 -41.32 25.11
CA ARG A 310 71.46 -40.48 25.84
C ARG A 310 71.93 -39.05 26.20
N PRO A 311 73.22 -38.75 26.46
CA PRO A 311 73.67 -37.39 26.82
C PRO A 311 73.60 -36.36 25.68
N MET A 312 73.56 -36.79 24.41
CA MET A 312 73.72 -35.91 23.23
C MET A 312 72.44 -35.17 22.78
N ARG A 313 71.31 -35.29 23.48
CA ARG A 313 70.00 -34.77 23.01
C ARG A 313 69.19 -33.98 24.05
N TRP A 314 69.88 -33.26 24.96
CA TRP A 314 69.25 -32.41 25.98
C TRP A 314 68.84 -31.00 25.50
N ILE A 315 69.12 -30.64 24.24
CA ILE A 315 68.74 -29.34 23.67
C ILE A 315 67.52 -29.53 22.74
N GLY A 316 66.31 -29.41 23.30
CA GLY A 316 65.07 -29.45 22.52
C GLY A 316 63.78 -29.44 23.34
N THR A 317 62.97 -28.40 23.17
CA THR A 317 61.51 -28.31 23.45
C THR A 317 61.02 -28.12 24.90
N THR A 318 61.35 -26.96 25.49
CA THR A 318 60.57 -26.34 26.58
C THR A 318 59.28 -25.66 26.03
N ILE A 319 58.36 -26.40 25.38
CA ILE A 319 57.13 -25.80 24.78
C ILE A 319 55.86 -26.68 24.96
N LEU A 320 55.69 -27.36 26.10
CA LEU A 320 54.48 -28.20 26.36
C LEU A 320 53.87 -28.09 27.78
N LYS A 321 54.15 -27.00 28.52
CA LYS A 321 53.68 -26.84 29.92
C LYS A 321 52.72 -25.67 30.21
N PHE A 322 52.20 -24.97 29.20
CA PHE A 322 51.35 -23.78 29.43
C PHE A 322 49.84 -23.94 29.17
N GLN A 323 49.38 -25.08 28.64
CA GLN A 323 48.00 -25.20 28.13
C GLN A 323 46.99 -25.88 29.07
N LYS A 324 47.28 -25.99 30.38
CA LYS A 324 46.47 -26.80 31.33
C LYS A 324 46.05 -26.09 32.63
N LYS A 325 45.84 -24.77 32.58
CA LYS A 325 45.37 -23.99 33.74
C LYS A 325 44.50 -22.80 33.33
N LEU A 326 43.20 -23.05 33.05
CA LEU A 326 42.06 -22.11 33.20
C LEU A 326 40.73 -22.76 32.74
N LEU A 327 40.31 -23.86 33.40
CA LEU A 327 38.95 -24.42 33.25
C LEU A 327 38.41 -24.92 34.61
N SER A 328 37.97 -23.95 35.41
CA SER A 328 37.10 -24.04 36.60
C SER A 328 36.83 -22.59 37.01
N GLN A 329 35.62 -22.08 37.24
CA GLN A 329 34.50 -22.63 38.00
C GLN A 329 33.18 -21.98 37.54
N SER A 330 32.02 -22.66 37.70
CA SER A 330 30.76 -22.05 38.16
C SER A 330 29.64 -23.09 38.34
N HIS A 331 28.96 -23.01 39.48
CA HIS A 331 27.73 -23.68 39.98
C HIS A 331 27.65 -23.25 41.47
N ASN A 332 26.56 -22.88 42.13
CA ASN A 332 25.15 -22.59 41.81
C ASN A 332 24.65 -21.54 42.85
N ASN A 333 23.48 -20.91 42.67
CA ASN A 333 22.34 -21.03 43.62
C ASN A 333 21.12 -20.16 43.29
N ILE A 334 20.00 -20.50 43.95
CA ILE A 334 18.60 -20.15 43.67
C ILE A 334 18.00 -19.33 44.84
N ALA A 335 17.00 -18.47 44.60
CA ALA A 335 15.97 -18.12 45.59
C ALA A 335 14.66 -17.60 44.95
N VAL A 336 13.53 -17.81 45.62
CA VAL A 336 12.14 -17.50 45.19
C VAL A 336 11.41 -16.73 46.30
N ILE A 337 10.58 -15.72 45.97
CA ILE A 337 9.53 -15.13 46.85
C ILE A 337 8.27 -14.84 46.00
N CYS A 338 7.08 -14.81 46.64
CA CYS A 338 5.74 -14.97 46.06
C CYS A 338 4.70 -13.97 46.66
N ILE A 339 3.48 -13.86 46.06
CA ILE A 339 2.17 -13.47 46.69
C ILE A 339 2.00 -11.95 47.04
N ASN A 340 0.86 -11.22 46.88
CA ASN A 340 -0.53 -11.41 46.35
C ASN A 340 -1.27 -10.04 46.14
N SER A 341 -2.49 -10.05 45.53
CA SER A 341 -3.63 -9.10 45.75
C SER A 341 -3.54 -7.66 45.17
N THR A 342 -4.59 -6.92 44.70
CA THR A 342 -6.00 -7.17 44.27
C THR A 342 -6.58 -5.89 43.58
N ASN A 343 -7.48 -6.08 42.60
CA ASN A 343 -8.61 -5.23 42.12
C ASN A 343 -8.60 -3.68 42.02
N SER A 344 -9.22 -3.19 40.93
CA SER A 344 -10.00 -1.93 40.72
C SER A 344 -9.28 -0.59 40.98
N ASP A 345 -9.28 0.38 40.05
CA ASP A 345 -10.48 0.95 39.43
C ASP A 345 -10.27 1.56 38.03
N SER A 346 -11.38 1.77 37.32
CA SER A 346 -11.46 2.42 36.01
C SER A 346 -11.54 3.95 36.10
N THR A 347 -10.75 4.68 35.31
CA THR A 347 -11.04 6.09 34.96
C THR A 347 -10.61 6.45 33.54
N THR A 348 -11.60 6.40 32.64
CA THR A 348 -11.91 7.45 31.67
C THR A 348 -10.75 7.99 30.80
N ILE A 349 -10.46 7.30 29.69
CA ILE A 349 -9.99 8.00 28.48
C ILE A 349 -11.20 8.77 27.94
N SER A 350 -11.25 10.08 28.20
CA SER A 350 -12.25 10.96 27.62
C SER A 350 -12.05 11.05 26.11
N LYS A 351 -13.08 10.65 25.36
CA LYS A 351 -13.20 10.82 23.92
C LYS A 351 -12.76 12.23 23.49
N ILE A 352 -11.92 12.31 22.46
CA ILE A 352 -11.84 13.49 21.60
C ILE A 352 -12.90 13.29 20.52
N GLU A 353 -14.15 13.57 20.88
CA GLU A 353 -15.16 14.02 19.92
C GLU A 353 -14.95 15.54 19.73
N ASP A 354 -15.43 16.09 18.60
CA ASP A 354 -15.25 17.48 18.16
C ASP A 354 -13.87 17.88 17.59
N ALA A 355 -13.54 17.32 16.43
CA ALA A 355 -12.77 18.04 15.41
C ALA A 355 -13.55 18.02 14.10
N ASN A 356 -13.74 19.18 13.46
CA ASN A 356 -14.11 19.23 12.04
C ASN A 356 -13.05 18.43 11.27
N ASP A 357 -13.49 17.53 10.39
CA ASP A 357 -12.59 16.67 9.63
C ASP A 357 -11.65 17.55 8.77
N PHE A 358 -10.40 17.64 9.23
CA PHE A 358 -9.35 18.46 8.60
C PHE A 358 -9.09 18.00 7.17
N SER A 359 -9.21 16.70 6.92
CA SER A 359 -9.10 16.13 5.59
C SER A 359 -10.33 16.43 4.73
N PHE A 360 -11.55 16.45 5.28
CA PHE A 360 -12.73 16.95 4.56
C PHE A 360 -12.61 18.44 4.18
N ASP A 361 -12.13 19.30 5.08
CA ASP A 361 -11.90 20.72 4.75
C ASP A 361 -10.86 20.85 3.63
N VAL A 362 -9.71 20.17 3.75
CA VAL A 362 -8.63 20.17 2.75
C VAL A 362 -9.10 19.64 1.38
N LEU A 363 -9.82 18.51 1.34
CA LEU A 363 -10.34 17.91 0.10
C LEU A 363 -11.51 18.70 -0.50
N SER A 364 -12.29 19.42 0.31
CA SER A 364 -13.35 20.31 -0.19
C SER A 364 -12.85 21.70 -0.62
N GLY A 365 -11.53 21.92 -0.66
CA GLY A 365 -10.91 23.18 -1.05
C GLY A 365 -11.07 24.31 -0.03
N LYS A 366 -11.55 24.02 1.18
CA LYS A 366 -11.56 24.96 2.30
C LYS A 366 -10.17 24.96 2.91
N ASN A 367 -9.54 26.12 3.02
CA ASN A 367 -8.36 26.24 3.86
C ASN A 367 -8.77 26.00 5.32
N PRO A 368 -8.32 24.91 5.99
CA PRO A 368 -8.58 24.73 7.41
C PRO A 368 -7.95 25.90 8.16
N LYS A 369 -8.67 26.46 9.14
CA LYS A 369 -8.20 27.61 9.92
C LYS A 369 -7.07 27.21 10.87
N ILE A 370 -5.85 27.08 10.33
CA ILE A 370 -4.62 27.02 11.13
C ILE A 370 -4.54 28.34 11.91
N THR A 371 -4.67 28.26 13.23
CA THR A 371 -4.85 29.42 14.10
C THR A 371 -3.59 30.30 14.19
N ALA A 372 -3.61 31.40 13.44
CA ALA A 372 -3.09 32.72 13.82
C ALA A 372 -1.76 32.81 14.59
N THR A 373 -0.73 32.09 14.16
CA THR A 373 0.68 32.47 14.38
C THR A 373 1.23 32.95 13.03
N PRO A 374 2.15 33.94 12.95
CA PRO A 374 2.77 34.32 11.67
C PRO A 374 3.65 33.18 11.14
N SER A 375 3.00 32.27 10.42
CA SER A 375 3.58 31.10 9.80
C SER A 375 4.04 31.44 8.40
N ILE A 376 5.24 30.99 8.07
CA ILE A 376 5.86 31.16 6.76
C ILE A 376 5.77 29.83 6.05
N GLU A 377 5.45 29.88 4.76
CA GLU A 377 5.46 28.71 3.89
C GLU A 377 6.90 28.25 3.63
N ASP A 378 7.16 26.97 3.88
CA ASP A 378 8.43 26.33 3.64
C ASP A 378 8.60 26.04 2.14
N LYS A 379 9.66 26.60 1.55
CA LYS A 379 9.94 26.48 0.12
C LYS A 379 10.65 25.20 -0.30
N SER A 380 10.93 24.26 0.61
CA SER A 380 11.60 23.02 0.20
C SER A 380 10.64 22.09 -0.54
N LYS A 381 11.00 21.76 -1.78
CA LYS A 381 10.20 20.91 -2.66
C LYS A 381 10.41 19.45 -2.25
N LEU A 382 9.31 18.79 -1.90
CA LEU A 382 9.31 17.37 -1.58
C LEU A 382 9.21 16.56 -2.88
N ILE A 383 10.11 15.61 -3.07
CA ILE A 383 10.15 14.71 -4.22
C ILE A 383 9.92 13.28 -3.71
N ALA A 384 8.79 12.66 -4.03
CA ALA A 384 8.51 11.29 -3.60
C ALA A 384 8.95 10.27 -4.66
N PHE A 385 9.69 9.23 -4.28
CA PHE A 385 9.97 8.09 -5.17
C PHE A 385 8.67 7.39 -5.56
N TYR A 386 8.57 6.96 -6.82
CA TYR A 386 7.35 6.45 -7.40
C TYR A 386 7.59 5.12 -8.13
N LEU A 387 6.93 4.06 -7.67
CA LEU A 387 7.03 2.71 -8.20
C LEU A 387 6.02 2.46 -9.33
N PRO A 388 6.48 2.12 -10.55
CA PRO A 388 5.58 1.83 -11.67
C PRO A 388 4.95 0.43 -11.64
N GLN A 389 5.27 -0.45 -10.69
CA GLN A 389 4.97 -1.90 -10.75
C GLN A 389 3.49 -2.31 -10.55
N TYR A 390 2.57 -1.37 -10.29
CA TYR A 390 1.13 -1.67 -10.15
C TYR A 390 0.39 -1.68 -11.49
N HIS A 391 0.93 -2.38 -12.48
CA HIS A 391 0.22 -2.69 -13.73
C HIS A 391 0.69 -4.04 -14.27
N ARG A 392 -0.10 -4.65 -15.16
CA ARG A 392 0.27 -5.92 -15.78
C ARG A 392 1.26 -5.70 -16.94
N ILE A 393 2.31 -6.50 -16.96
CA ILE A 393 3.24 -6.65 -18.09
C ILE A 393 3.44 -8.14 -18.42
N ALA A 394 3.93 -8.43 -19.62
CA ALA A 394 4.13 -9.79 -20.09
C ALA A 394 5.17 -10.54 -19.24
N GLU A 395 6.27 -9.87 -18.92
CA GLU A 395 7.40 -10.39 -18.14
C GLU A 395 6.97 -10.82 -16.73
N ASN A 396 6.23 -9.96 -16.01
CA ASN A 396 5.68 -10.31 -14.71
C ASN A 396 4.74 -11.54 -14.78
N SER A 397 3.96 -11.66 -15.86
CA SER A 397 3.06 -12.79 -16.06
C SER A 397 3.82 -14.09 -16.35
N GLU A 398 4.95 -14.01 -17.07
CA GLU A 398 5.86 -15.12 -17.34
C GLU A 398 6.61 -15.58 -16.07
N TRP A 399 7.08 -14.63 -15.25
CA TRP A 399 7.96 -14.93 -14.12
C TRP A 399 7.21 -15.33 -12.84
N TRP A 400 6.08 -14.68 -12.57
CA TRP A 400 5.30 -14.79 -11.32
C TRP A 400 3.92 -15.44 -11.49
N GLY A 401 3.47 -15.61 -12.74
CA GLY A 401 2.21 -16.23 -13.11
C GLY A 401 1.14 -15.23 -13.61
N PRO A 402 0.12 -15.71 -14.34
CA PRO A 402 -0.88 -14.85 -14.98
C PRO A 402 -1.59 -13.92 -13.99
N GLY A 403 -1.66 -12.64 -14.34
CA GLY A 403 -2.40 -11.63 -13.59
C GLY A 403 -1.64 -10.98 -12.44
N PHE A 404 -0.38 -11.34 -12.19
CA PHE A 404 0.46 -10.75 -11.15
C PHE A 404 0.61 -9.22 -11.27
N THR A 405 0.44 -8.56 -10.12
CA THR A 405 0.86 -7.18 -9.81
C THR A 405 1.33 -7.17 -8.35
N GLU A 406 2.02 -6.11 -7.90
CA GLU A 406 2.49 -6.04 -6.50
C GLU A 406 1.36 -6.15 -5.46
N TRP A 407 0.12 -5.78 -5.80
CA TRP A 407 -1.05 -6.04 -4.96
C TRP A 407 -1.21 -7.51 -4.57
N THR A 408 -0.78 -8.44 -5.42
CA THR A 408 -0.80 -9.89 -5.18
C THR A 408 0.12 -10.31 -4.03
N ASN A 409 1.18 -9.56 -3.76
CA ASN A 409 2.08 -9.75 -2.61
C ASN A 409 1.51 -9.07 -1.37
N VAL A 410 1.05 -7.83 -1.51
CA VAL A 410 0.45 -7.01 -0.43
C VAL A 410 -0.66 -7.76 0.29
N VAL A 411 -1.65 -8.31 -0.43
CA VAL A 411 -2.81 -9.00 0.18
C VAL A 411 -2.47 -10.34 0.84
N LYS A 412 -1.29 -10.91 0.59
CA LYS A 412 -0.85 -12.19 1.18
C LYS A 412 -0.10 -12.02 2.50
N ALA A 413 0.34 -10.80 2.82
CA ALA A 413 1.13 -10.52 4.01
C ALA A 413 0.36 -10.84 5.30
N LYS A 414 1.03 -11.48 6.27
CA LYS A 414 0.46 -11.83 7.57
C LYS A 414 1.24 -11.19 8.73
N PRO A 415 0.58 -10.88 9.85
CA PRO A 415 1.24 -10.45 11.09
C PRO A 415 2.36 -11.40 11.55
N ASN A 416 3.52 -10.85 11.91
CA ASN A 416 4.68 -11.60 12.39
C ASN A 416 4.86 -11.52 13.92
N TYR A 417 4.29 -10.48 14.54
CA TYR A 417 4.29 -10.24 15.99
C TYR A 417 2.94 -9.64 16.44
N GLU A 418 2.67 -9.64 17.75
CA GLU A 418 1.43 -9.07 18.30
C GLU A 418 1.32 -7.58 17.98
N GLY A 419 0.17 -7.16 17.43
CA GLY A 419 -0.05 -5.79 16.96
C GLY A 419 0.65 -5.45 15.64
N HIS A 420 1.26 -6.43 14.93
CA HIS A 420 1.83 -6.18 13.61
C HIS A 420 0.74 -5.83 12.59
N TYR A 421 0.88 -4.66 11.95
CA TYR A 421 -0.04 -4.24 10.90
C TYR A 421 0.38 -4.86 9.57
N GLN A 422 -0.19 -6.02 9.25
CA GLN A 422 -0.17 -6.62 7.91
C GLN A 422 -1.51 -7.35 7.68
N PRO A 423 -2.08 -7.33 6.47
CA PRO A 423 -1.60 -6.60 5.28
C PRO A 423 -1.83 -5.08 5.37
N HIS A 424 -0.93 -4.29 4.78
CA HIS A 424 -1.18 -2.86 4.50
C HIS A 424 -2.17 -2.74 3.34
N LEU A 425 -3.40 -2.27 3.57
CA LEU A 425 -4.43 -2.19 2.52
C LEU A 425 -4.73 -0.74 2.13
N PRO A 426 -4.89 -0.43 0.83
CA PRO A 426 -5.22 0.92 0.36
C PRO A 426 -6.63 1.34 0.79
N ARG A 427 -6.81 2.65 0.95
CA ARG A 427 -8.10 3.29 1.30
C ARG A 427 -8.65 4.11 0.12
N GLU A 428 -8.22 5.35 -0.04
CA GLU A 428 -8.79 6.31 -1.00
C GLU A 428 -8.61 5.90 -2.47
N LEU A 429 -7.43 5.42 -2.86
CA LEU A 429 -7.07 5.12 -4.25
C LEU A 429 -7.33 3.64 -4.65
N GLY A 430 -7.71 2.79 -3.68
CA GLY A 430 -7.98 1.38 -3.91
C GLY A 430 -6.83 0.55 -4.52
N PHE A 431 -7.16 -0.62 -5.07
CA PHE A 431 -6.23 -1.49 -5.78
C PHE A 431 -6.16 -1.09 -7.26
N TYR A 432 -5.41 -0.03 -7.54
CA TYR A 432 -5.36 0.60 -8.86
C TYR A 432 -4.47 -0.12 -9.91
N ASP A 433 -4.62 0.26 -11.17
CA ASP A 433 -3.74 -0.13 -12.29
C ASP A 433 -3.11 1.11 -12.95
N LEU A 434 -1.78 1.19 -12.97
CA LEU A 434 -1.00 2.33 -13.48
C LEU A 434 -0.89 2.41 -15.01
N SER A 435 -1.51 1.46 -15.74
CA SER A 435 -1.83 1.69 -17.15
C SER A 435 -2.93 2.74 -17.34
N ASN A 436 -3.75 3.01 -16.31
CA ASN A 436 -4.76 4.07 -16.33
C ASN A 436 -4.15 5.42 -15.90
N VAL A 437 -4.12 6.37 -16.83
CA VAL A 437 -3.63 7.74 -16.58
C VAL A 437 -4.45 8.52 -15.55
N GLU A 438 -5.75 8.21 -15.39
CA GLU A 438 -6.59 8.87 -14.39
C GLU A 438 -6.15 8.57 -12.95
N VAL A 439 -5.66 7.36 -12.68
CA VAL A 439 -5.09 6.99 -11.37
C VAL A 439 -3.89 7.88 -11.04
N MET A 440 -3.00 8.08 -12.02
CA MET A 440 -1.83 8.95 -11.83
C MET A 440 -2.20 10.42 -11.66
N ARG A 441 -3.32 10.85 -12.23
CA ARG A 441 -3.88 12.19 -12.02
C ARG A 441 -4.44 12.33 -10.60
N GLU A 442 -5.24 11.39 -10.13
CA GLU A 442 -5.74 11.37 -8.74
C GLU A 442 -4.60 11.34 -7.72
N GLN A 443 -3.56 10.53 -7.96
CA GLN A 443 -2.33 10.52 -7.17
C GLN A 443 -1.61 11.87 -7.15
N ALA A 444 -1.43 12.50 -8.32
CA ALA A 444 -0.77 13.79 -8.45
C ALA A 444 -1.57 14.92 -7.77
N ASP A 445 -2.89 14.93 -7.93
CA ASP A 445 -3.79 15.91 -7.31
C ASP A 445 -3.76 15.75 -5.78
N LEU A 446 -3.89 14.53 -5.27
CA LEU A 446 -3.78 14.22 -3.83
C LEU A 446 -2.41 14.62 -3.27
N ALA A 447 -1.33 14.26 -3.97
CA ALA A 447 0.03 14.61 -3.59
C ALA A 447 0.23 16.14 -3.47
N LYS A 448 -0.25 16.92 -4.46
CA LYS A 448 -0.19 18.39 -4.45
C LYS A 448 -1.05 19.02 -3.36
N ILE A 449 -2.27 18.53 -3.16
CA ILE A 449 -3.17 19.00 -2.09
C ILE A 449 -2.45 18.96 -0.74
N TYR A 450 -1.68 17.91 -0.46
CA TYR A 450 -0.95 17.74 0.79
C TYR A 450 0.51 18.28 0.80
N GLY A 451 1.00 18.85 -0.30
CA GLY A 451 2.28 19.58 -0.35
C GLY A 451 3.49 18.77 -0.82
N ILE A 452 3.27 17.65 -1.51
CA ILE A 452 4.29 16.96 -2.29
C ILE A 452 4.40 17.71 -3.62
N GLY A 453 5.62 18.06 -4.02
CA GLY A 453 5.85 18.95 -5.16
C GLY A 453 6.39 18.26 -6.41
N ALA A 454 6.76 16.98 -6.34
CA ALA A 454 7.17 16.19 -7.49
C ALA A 454 7.17 14.67 -7.23
N PHE A 455 7.19 13.89 -8.31
CA PHE A 455 7.49 12.44 -8.29
C PHE A 455 8.86 12.12 -8.92
N CYS A 456 9.56 11.15 -8.34
CA CYS A 456 10.80 10.57 -8.88
C CYS A 456 10.49 9.15 -9.37
N PHE A 457 10.19 9.01 -10.66
CA PHE A 457 9.82 7.71 -11.24
C PHE A 457 11.05 6.82 -11.38
N TYR A 458 10.91 5.55 -11.02
CA TYR A 458 11.89 4.55 -11.42
C TYR A 458 11.85 4.35 -12.94
N TYR A 459 13.01 4.52 -13.57
CA TYR A 459 13.23 4.27 -14.98
C TYR A 459 14.05 2.99 -15.13
N TYR A 460 13.41 1.92 -15.60
CA TYR A 460 14.08 0.64 -15.84
C TYR A 460 14.53 0.56 -17.30
N TRP A 461 15.84 0.43 -17.49
CA TRP A 461 16.48 0.33 -18.79
C TRP A 461 17.69 -0.60 -18.67
N PHE A 462 17.72 -1.60 -19.53
CA PHE A 462 18.62 -2.74 -19.51
C PHE A 462 19.27 -2.92 -20.89
N SER A 463 20.39 -2.24 -21.12
CA SER A 463 21.19 -2.29 -22.36
C SER A 463 20.35 -2.24 -23.66
N GLY A 464 19.44 -1.26 -23.72
CA GLY A 464 18.54 -1.01 -24.86
C GLY A 464 17.11 -1.54 -24.71
N ARG A 465 16.81 -2.38 -23.70
CA ARG A 465 15.44 -2.82 -23.38
C ARG A 465 14.86 -2.00 -22.23
N ARG A 466 13.63 -1.51 -22.39
CA ARG A 466 12.83 -0.97 -21.28
C ARG A 466 11.89 -2.03 -20.71
N ILE A 467 11.42 -1.79 -19.49
CA ILE A 467 10.38 -2.57 -18.80
C ILE A 467 9.67 -1.62 -17.81
N LEU A 468 8.41 -1.90 -17.46
CA LEU A 468 7.57 -1.01 -16.63
C LEU A 468 7.51 0.45 -17.15
N GLU A 469 7.65 0.65 -18.47
CA GLU A 469 7.68 1.97 -19.10
C GLU A 469 6.32 2.69 -19.10
N ASN A 470 5.22 1.94 -19.15
CA ASN A 470 3.89 2.49 -19.43
C ASN A 470 3.49 3.64 -18.48
N PRO A 471 3.69 3.58 -17.15
CA PRO A 471 3.29 4.67 -16.26
C PRO A 471 4.05 5.98 -16.53
N ILE A 472 5.37 5.92 -16.76
CA ILE A 472 6.16 7.14 -17.03
C ILE A 472 5.90 7.69 -18.44
N ASP A 473 5.69 6.84 -19.45
CA ASP A 473 5.36 7.30 -20.80
C ASP A 473 3.94 7.89 -20.85
N ASN A 474 2.96 7.24 -20.21
CA ASN A 474 1.60 7.78 -20.04
C ASN A 474 1.61 9.10 -19.25
N PHE A 475 2.39 9.22 -18.17
CA PHE A 475 2.51 10.45 -17.39
C PHE A 475 3.12 11.58 -18.23
N PHE A 476 4.19 11.30 -18.97
CA PHE A 476 4.83 12.24 -19.90
C PHE A 476 3.88 12.71 -21.01
N GLU A 477 3.12 11.81 -21.64
CA GLU A 477 2.16 12.16 -22.69
C GLU A 477 0.89 12.85 -22.17
N SER A 478 0.61 12.71 -20.87
CA SER A 478 -0.52 13.37 -20.21
C SER A 478 -0.29 14.86 -19.92
N ASN A 479 -1.39 15.54 -19.64
CA ASN A 479 -1.42 16.89 -19.09
C ASN A 479 -1.40 16.94 -17.54
N ILE A 480 -0.99 15.88 -16.84
CA ILE A 480 -0.94 15.87 -15.37
C ILE A 480 0.02 16.98 -14.89
N ASP A 481 -0.53 17.94 -14.14
CA ASP A 481 0.19 19.09 -13.60
C ASP A 481 0.97 18.68 -12.34
N MET A 482 2.09 17.99 -12.50
CA MET A 482 3.00 17.61 -11.41
C MET A 482 4.43 17.53 -11.95
N ASP A 483 5.38 18.13 -11.24
CA ASP A 483 6.80 18.06 -11.62
C ASP A 483 7.35 16.64 -11.45
N TYR A 484 8.37 16.28 -12.21
CA TYR A 484 8.98 14.96 -12.08
C TYR A 484 10.47 14.90 -12.46
N CYS A 485 11.13 13.86 -11.96
CA CYS A 485 12.46 13.43 -12.38
C CYS A 485 12.54 11.90 -12.47
N LEU A 486 13.66 11.39 -12.96
CA LEU A 486 13.88 9.96 -13.17
C LEU A 486 15.01 9.42 -12.30
N CYS A 487 14.80 8.23 -11.75
CA CYS A 487 15.82 7.41 -11.09
C CYS A 487 16.10 6.17 -11.92
N TRP A 488 17.30 6.05 -12.49
CA TRP A 488 17.69 4.83 -13.21
C TRP A 488 17.92 3.70 -12.20
N ALA A 489 17.00 2.73 -12.19
CA ALA A 489 17.09 1.51 -11.41
C ALA A 489 17.99 0.51 -12.14
N ASN A 490 19.30 0.76 -12.13
CA ASN A 490 20.31 0.06 -12.93
C ASN A 490 20.86 -1.23 -12.29
N GLU A 491 20.14 -1.81 -11.33
CA GLU A 491 20.49 -3.10 -10.73
C GLU A 491 19.86 -4.27 -11.49
N ASN A 492 20.52 -5.44 -11.49
CA ASN A 492 20.01 -6.64 -12.15
C ASN A 492 18.65 -7.05 -11.58
N TRP A 493 17.68 -7.30 -12.45
CA TRP A 493 16.39 -7.85 -12.06
C TRP A 493 16.57 -9.34 -11.74
N THR A 494 16.28 -9.75 -10.50
CA THR A 494 16.43 -11.13 -10.02
C THR A 494 15.09 -11.75 -9.65
N ARG A 495 14.97 -13.09 -9.76
CA ARG A 495 13.75 -13.84 -9.39
C ARG A 495 13.56 -13.98 -7.88
N THR A 496 14.57 -13.64 -7.09
CA THR A 496 14.50 -13.65 -5.63
C THR A 496 14.65 -12.23 -5.09
N TRP A 497 13.67 -11.80 -4.28
CA TRP A 497 13.62 -10.48 -3.62
C TRP A 497 14.66 -10.34 -2.47
N ASP A 498 15.76 -11.07 -2.55
CA ASP A 498 16.84 -11.15 -1.56
C ASP A 498 18.19 -10.65 -2.06
N GLY A 499 18.32 -10.39 -3.36
CA GLY A 499 19.57 -9.96 -3.99
C GLY A 499 20.63 -11.07 -4.09
N ASP A 500 20.28 -12.35 -3.91
CA ASP A 500 21.19 -13.46 -4.21
C ASP A 500 21.19 -13.74 -5.73
N SER A 501 22.37 -13.72 -6.34
CA SER A 501 22.59 -13.57 -7.79
C SER A 501 22.27 -14.79 -8.65
N ARG A 502 21.50 -15.76 -8.13
CA ARG A 502 21.41 -17.13 -8.68
C ARG A 502 20.36 -17.32 -9.76
N SER A 503 19.48 -16.34 -9.98
CA SER A 503 18.55 -16.33 -11.11
C SER A 503 18.20 -14.91 -11.53
N VAL A 504 19.08 -14.33 -12.35
CA VAL A 504 18.85 -13.04 -13.02
C VAL A 504 17.79 -13.23 -14.11
N LEU A 505 16.71 -12.46 -14.03
CA LEU A 505 15.63 -12.38 -15.02
C LEU A 505 15.98 -11.37 -16.13
N MET A 506 16.62 -10.26 -15.77
CA MET A 506 17.15 -9.27 -16.72
C MET A 506 18.45 -8.66 -16.20
N GLU A 507 19.49 -8.71 -17.04
CA GLU A 507 20.85 -8.27 -16.72
C GLU A 507 21.14 -6.91 -17.34
N GLN A 508 21.73 -5.99 -16.56
CA GLN A 508 22.30 -4.74 -17.05
C GLN A 508 23.76 -4.99 -17.48
N LYS A 509 24.05 -4.89 -18.78
CA LYS A 509 25.32 -5.37 -19.37
C LYS A 509 26.39 -4.30 -19.52
N TYR A 510 26.01 -3.02 -19.48
CA TYR A 510 26.90 -1.87 -19.70
C TYR A 510 27.75 -2.00 -20.97
N LEU A 511 27.08 -2.23 -22.12
CA LEU A 511 27.73 -2.31 -23.42
C LEU A 511 28.38 -0.97 -23.81
N GLU A 512 29.35 -0.98 -24.72
CA GLU A 512 30.11 0.22 -25.13
C GLU A 512 29.22 1.38 -25.62
N LYS A 513 28.09 1.07 -26.27
CA LYS A 513 27.10 2.05 -26.75
C LYS A 513 26.07 2.48 -25.71
N ASP A 514 25.91 1.71 -24.62
CA ASP A 514 24.87 1.97 -23.60
C ASP A 514 24.92 3.40 -23.03
N PRO A 515 26.09 4.04 -22.79
CA PRO A 515 26.15 5.42 -22.33
C PRO A 515 25.42 6.42 -23.23
N LEU A 516 25.48 6.25 -24.56
CA LEU A 516 24.78 7.12 -25.51
C LEU A 516 23.32 6.72 -25.67
N ASP A 517 23.05 5.44 -25.94
CA ASP A 517 21.68 4.92 -26.13
C ASP A 517 20.78 5.23 -24.91
N PHE A 518 21.32 5.10 -23.70
CA PHE A 518 20.61 5.40 -22.47
C PHE A 518 20.27 6.89 -22.36
N ILE A 519 21.25 7.80 -22.47
CA ILE A 519 20.97 9.22 -22.29
C ILE A 519 20.07 9.77 -23.41
N GLU A 520 20.23 9.29 -24.65
CA GLU A 520 19.37 9.65 -25.77
C GLU A 520 17.91 9.26 -25.51
N SER A 521 17.66 8.10 -24.89
CA SER A 521 16.32 7.67 -24.48
C SER A 521 15.66 8.60 -23.46
N LEU A 522 16.44 9.37 -22.69
CA LEU A 522 15.95 10.32 -21.69
C LEU A 522 15.69 11.74 -22.24
N LEU A 523 16.29 12.10 -23.39
CA LEU A 523 16.22 13.46 -23.94
C LEU A 523 14.79 13.93 -24.25
N LYS A 524 13.83 13.02 -24.46
CA LYS A 524 12.41 13.38 -24.65
C LYS A 524 11.80 13.96 -23.36
N TYR A 525 12.02 13.32 -22.22
CA TYR A 525 11.52 13.79 -20.92
C TYR A 525 12.25 15.06 -20.48
N PHE A 526 13.55 15.20 -20.76
CA PHE A 526 14.32 16.40 -20.43
C PHE A 526 13.82 17.67 -21.14
N LYS A 527 12.97 17.55 -22.19
CA LYS A 527 12.33 18.69 -22.87
C LYS A 527 11.00 19.09 -22.22
N ASP A 528 10.42 18.26 -21.37
CA ASP A 528 9.17 18.55 -20.67
C ASP A 528 9.38 19.75 -19.71
N PRO A 529 8.47 20.76 -19.70
CA PRO A 529 8.54 21.86 -18.75
C PRO A 529 8.38 21.43 -17.28
N ARG A 530 7.72 20.29 -17.01
CA ARG A 530 7.55 19.70 -15.67
C ARG A 530 8.82 18.96 -15.17
N TYR A 531 9.81 18.77 -16.04
CA TYR A 531 11.02 18.03 -15.67
C TYR A 531 11.91 18.85 -14.73
N ILE A 532 12.24 18.32 -13.56
CA ILE A 532 13.03 19.02 -12.53
C ILE A 532 14.43 19.36 -13.06
N ARG A 533 14.83 20.61 -12.83
CA ARG A 533 16.16 21.14 -13.15
C ARG A 533 16.87 21.68 -11.92
N VAL A 534 18.19 21.68 -11.96
CA VAL A 534 19.09 22.37 -11.02
C VAL A 534 20.04 23.23 -11.83
N ASP A 535 20.08 24.53 -11.56
CA ASP A 535 20.85 25.50 -12.36
C ASP A 535 20.58 25.37 -13.89
N GLY A 536 19.32 25.07 -14.25
CA GLY A 536 18.87 24.85 -15.63
C GLY A 536 19.17 23.46 -16.24
N LYS A 537 20.00 22.63 -15.60
CA LYS A 537 20.34 21.28 -16.04
C LYS A 537 19.26 20.27 -15.59
N PRO A 538 18.75 19.35 -16.44
CA PRO A 538 17.87 18.27 -15.99
C PRO A 538 18.50 17.46 -14.86
N MET A 539 17.73 17.13 -13.83
CA MET A 539 18.17 16.23 -12.75
C MET A 539 18.01 14.76 -13.18
N LEU A 540 19.04 13.94 -12.97
CA LEU A 540 18.99 12.50 -13.16
C LEU A 540 19.54 11.78 -11.93
N ILE A 541 18.74 10.88 -11.33
CA ILE A 541 19.15 10.05 -10.20
C ILE A 541 19.66 8.70 -10.74
N VAL A 542 20.76 8.19 -10.15
CA VAL A 542 21.37 6.90 -10.49
C VAL A 542 21.41 6.03 -9.24
N TYR A 543 20.79 4.85 -9.29
CA TYR A 543 20.62 3.99 -8.12
C TYR A 543 21.92 3.28 -7.71
N ARG A 544 22.54 2.51 -8.60
CA ARG A 544 23.84 1.82 -8.39
C ARG A 544 24.97 2.50 -9.16
N ALA A 545 25.38 3.70 -8.76
CA ALA A 545 26.41 4.43 -9.50
C ALA A 545 27.79 3.72 -9.55
N LYS A 546 28.12 2.89 -8.55
CA LYS A 546 29.39 2.11 -8.50
C LYS A 546 29.39 0.86 -9.39
N ASP A 547 28.22 0.39 -9.83
CA ASP A 547 28.12 -0.76 -10.75
C ASP A 547 28.43 -0.35 -12.20
N ILE A 548 28.39 0.96 -12.51
CA ILE A 548 28.69 1.50 -13.83
C ILE A 548 30.21 1.46 -14.09
N PRO A 549 30.70 0.76 -15.13
CA PRO A 549 32.11 0.75 -15.47
C PRO A 549 32.62 2.14 -15.85
N ASN A 550 33.54 2.69 -15.04
CA ASN A 550 34.07 4.05 -15.19
C ASN A 550 32.94 5.11 -15.28
N SER A 551 32.15 5.18 -14.20
CA SER A 551 30.99 6.08 -14.09
C SER A 551 31.29 7.54 -14.41
N GLU A 552 32.46 8.06 -14.04
CA GLU A 552 32.91 9.42 -14.36
C GLU A 552 32.91 9.68 -15.87
N LYS A 553 33.56 8.80 -16.65
CA LYS A 553 33.55 8.88 -18.12
C LYS A 553 32.15 8.73 -18.72
N VAL A 554 31.32 7.85 -18.14
CA VAL A 554 29.93 7.65 -18.59
C VAL A 554 29.07 8.91 -18.35
N PHE A 555 29.22 9.54 -17.19
CA PHE A 555 28.52 10.77 -16.82
C PHE A 555 28.96 11.97 -17.67
N ASP A 556 30.22 12.03 -18.07
CA ASP A 556 30.69 13.04 -19.03
C ASP A 556 30.14 12.81 -20.45
N ILE A 557 29.99 11.56 -20.89
CA ILE A 557 29.27 11.25 -22.15
C ILE A 557 27.82 11.77 -22.06
N TRP A 558 27.12 11.54 -20.95
CA TRP A 558 25.75 12.02 -20.75
C TRP A 558 25.65 13.54 -20.75
N ARG A 559 26.56 14.24 -20.05
CA ARG A 559 26.63 15.70 -20.04
C ARG A 559 26.85 16.25 -21.45
N ASN A 560 27.78 15.68 -22.21
CA ASN A 560 28.08 16.10 -23.57
C ASN A 560 26.90 15.85 -24.53
N ALA A 561 26.25 14.68 -24.47
CA ALA A 561 25.07 14.38 -25.28
C ALA A 561 23.90 15.35 -24.98
N ALA A 562 23.66 15.66 -23.69
CA ALA A 562 22.66 16.65 -23.29
C ALA A 562 23.01 18.06 -23.78
N ILE A 563 24.29 18.45 -23.78
CA ILE A 563 24.76 19.73 -24.36
C ILE A 563 24.50 19.77 -25.87
N THR A 564 24.83 18.71 -26.60
CA THR A 564 24.53 18.58 -28.04
C THR A 564 23.02 18.65 -28.32
N ALA A 565 22.18 18.16 -27.41
CA ALA A 565 20.73 18.25 -27.49
C ALA A 565 20.13 19.62 -27.08
N GLY A 566 20.96 20.59 -26.67
CA GLY A 566 20.55 21.96 -26.34
C GLY A 566 20.38 22.27 -24.85
N PHE A 567 20.80 21.38 -23.94
CA PHE A 567 20.78 21.61 -22.49
C PHE A 567 22.12 22.18 -21.97
N LEU A 568 22.16 22.62 -20.70
CA LEU A 568 23.39 23.07 -20.04
C LEU A 568 24.24 21.89 -19.48
N GLY A 569 24.01 20.67 -19.96
CA GLY A 569 24.45 19.41 -19.35
C GLY A 569 23.36 18.79 -18.46
N VAL A 570 23.75 17.80 -17.64
CA VAL A 570 22.88 17.06 -16.71
C VAL A 570 23.40 17.26 -15.28
N HIS A 571 22.49 17.39 -14.31
CA HIS A 571 22.82 17.36 -12.88
C HIS A 571 22.62 15.94 -12.37
N ILE A 572 23.72 15.23 -12.12
CA ILE A 572 23.70 13.79 -11.83
C ILE A 572 23.78 13.56 -10.32
N VAL A 573 22.81 12.81 -9.79
CA VAL A 573 22.66 12.55 -8.36
C VAL A 573 22.80 11.04 -8.12
N ALA A 574 23.80 10.62 -7.36
CA ALA A 574 23.94 9.20 -6.99
C ALA A 574 23.20 8.90 -5.68
N VAL A 575 22.58 7.72 -5.57
CA VAL A 575 22.00 7.27 -4.29
C VAL A 575 23.12 6.99 -3.27
N ASP A 576 22.92 7.44 -2.04
CA ASP A 576 23.87 7.40 -0.91
C ASP A 576 24.03 5.98 -0.32
N PHE A 577 24.47 5.01 -1.13
CA PHE A 577 24.75 3.64 -0.71
C PHE A 577 26.05 3.49 0.11
N TYR A 578 26.19 2.37 0.84
CA TYR A 578 27.28 2.13 1.82
C TYR A 578 28.70 2.15 1.25
N ASP A 579 28.83 2.00 -0.07
CA ASP A 579 30.05 1.99 -0.86
C ASP A 579 30.40 3.35 -1.49
N ILE A 580 29.52 4.36 -1.35
CA ILE A 580 29.73 5.74 -1.77
C ILE A 580 29.75 6.64 -0.52
N ASN A 581 30.81 7.45 -0.35
CA ASN A 581 30.90 8.43 0.74
C ASN A 581 30.80 9.88 0.24
N ARG A 582 31.13 10.11 -1.04
CA ARG A 582 31.08 11.41 -1.71
C ARG A 582 30.66 11.25 -3.19
N PRO A 583 30.04 12.26 -3.81
CA PRO A 583 29.59 12.16 -5.20
C PRO A 583 30.75 12.17 -6.21
N ASP A 584 31.87 12.83 -5.86
CA ASP A 584 33.09 12.84 -6.68
C ASP A 584 33.70 11.45 -6.90
N GLU A 585 33.46 10.48 -5.98
CA GLU A 585 33.96 9.10 -6.15
C GLU A 585 33.31 8.32 -7.32
N VAL A 586 32.30 8.89 -7.98
CA VAL A 586 31.62 8.35 -9.15
C VAL A 586 31.44 9.39 -10.26
N GLY A 587 31.98 10.61 -10.09
CA GLY A 587 31.79 11.73 -11.03
C GLY A 587 30.41 12.41 -10.97
N ALA A 588 29.61 12.17 -9.92
CA ALA A 588 28.29 12.78 -9.73
C ALA A 588 28.39 14.21 -9.15
N ASP A 589 27.32 14.99 -9.29
CA ASP A 589 27.21 16.37 -8.79
C ASP A 589 26.70 16.44 -7.33
N ALA A 590 25.91 15.43 -6.91
CA ALA A 590 25.30 15.35 -5.58
C ALA A 590 25.04 13.90 -5.15
N LEU A 591 24.77 13.71 -3.85
CA LEU A 591 24.19 12.47 -3.33
C LEU A 591 22.73 12.70 -2.87
N VAL A 592 21.92 11.63 -2.90
CA VAL A 592 20.57 11.60 -2.31
C VAL A 592 20.45 10.44 -1.31
N GLU A 593 19.94 10.71 -0.11
CA GLU A 593 19.65 9.64 0.86
C GLU A 593 18.50 8.74 0.36
N PHE A 594 18.60 7.43 0.58
CA PHE A 594 17.53 6.47 0.29
C PHE A 594 17.30 5.57 1.50
N PRO A 595 16.66 6.09 2.56
CA PRO A 595 16.49 5.35 3.80
C PRO A 595 15.45 4.22 3.57
N PRO A 596 15.62 3.04 4.19
CA PRO A 596 16.37 2.82 5.43
C PRO A 596 17.84 2.45 5.24
N HIS A 597 18.39 2.52 4.02
CA HIS A 597 19.84 2.36 3.83
C HIS A 597 20.62 3.38 4.67
N LYS A 598 21.82 2.98 5.10
CA LYS A 598 22.67 3.62 6.12
C LYS A 598 22.06 3.76 7.53
N PHE A 599 20.75 3.66 7.72
CA PHE A 599 20.10 3.80 9.04
C PHE A 599 19.61 2.49 9.67
N ASN A 600 19.49 1.39 8.91
CA ASN A 600 19.10 0.05 9.40
C ASN A 600 20.26 -0.79 10.00
N GLY A 601 21.38 -0.17 10.37
CA GLY A 601 22.51 -0.88 10.99
C GLY A 601 22.16 -1.47 12.36
N PRO A 602 23.01 -2.36 12.93
CA PRO A 602 22.79 -2.97 14.25
C PRO A 602 22.44 -1.93 15.33
N GLN A 603 23.08 -0.76 15.22
CA GLN A 603 22.52 0.57 15.51
C GLN A 603 21.14 0.60 16.15
N CYS A 604 20.17 0.39 15.27
CA CYS A 604 18.75 0.59 15.44
C CYS A 604 18.00 -0.67 15.86
N VAL A 605 18.64 -1.76 16.27
CA VAL A 605 17.86 -2.86 16.89
C VAL A 605 17.14 -2.29 18.14
N PRO A 606 15.81 -2.49 18.30
CA PRO A 606 15.09 -2.03 19.48
C PRO A 606 15.62 -2.71 20.73
N ASP A 607 15.57 -2.02 21.87
CA ASP A 607 16.08 -2.55 23.13
C ASP A 607 15.15 -3.64 23.69
N ARG A 608 13.84 -3.53 23.41
CA ARG A 608 12.84 -4.57 23.63
C ARG A 608 12.23 -5.02 22.30
N LEU A 609 12.42 -6.29 21.93
CA LEU A 609 11.76 -6.89 20.76
C LEU A 609 10.26 -7.11 21.02
N PRO A 610 9.40 -6.99 19.99
CA PRO A 610 7.99 -7.35 20.11
C PRO A 610 7.81 -8.86 20.26
N LYS A 611 6.66 -9.30 20.79
CA LYS A 611 6.34 -10.72 20.94
C LYS A 611 5.95 -11.31 19.59
N PHE A 612 6.83 -12.13 19.01
CA PHE A 612 6.58 -12.84 17.76
C PHE A 612 5.47 -13.87 17.90
N ILE A 613 4.67 -14.01 16.85
CA ILE A 613 3.60 -15.01 16.71
C ILE A 613 3.82 -15.93 15.49
N ASN A 614 4.69 -15.54 14.57
CA ASN A 614 5.20 -16.42 13.53
C ASN A 614 6.43 -17.18 14.05
N ASN A 615 6.32 -18.50 14.21
CA ASN A 615 7.41 -19.35 14.69
C ASN A 615 8.59 -19.45 13.70
N ASP A 616 8.34 -19.22 12.40
CA ASP A 616 9.37 -19.25 11.34
C ASP A 616 10.08 -17.90 11.18
N PHE A 617 9.78 -16.90 12.02
CA PHE A 617 10.33 -15.57 11.91
C PHE A 617 11.85 -15.56 12.14
N SER A 618 12.58 -15.20 11.09
CA SER A 618 14.04 -15.03 11.08
C SER A 618 14.47 -13.69 10.46
N GLY A 619 13.52 -12.74 10.37
CA GLY A 619 13.73 -11.38 9.89
C GLY A 619 14.52 -10.47 10.83
N GLY A 620 14.80 -9.25 10.37
CA GLY A 620 15.43 -8.19 11.15
C GLY A 620 14.41 -7.17 11.63
N ILE A 621 14.43 -6.84 12.93
CA ILE A 621 13.69 -5.69 13.47
C ILE A 621 14.63 -4.50 13.66
N VAL A 622 14.17 -3.35 13.20
CA VAL A 622 14.83 -2.05 13.24
C VAL A 622 13.85 -1.07 13.92
N ASP A 623 14.34 -0.17 14.75
CA ASP A 623 13.56 0.79 15.51
C ASP A 623 13.49 2.14 14.78
N TYR A 624 12.28 2.67 14.60
CA TYR A 624 12.06 3.92 13.88
C TYR A 624 12.64 5.16 14.60
N ALA A 625 12.54 5.22 15.93
CA ALA A 625 13.11 6.33 16.70
C ALA A 625 14.64 6.38 16.60
N LYS A 626 15.31 5.23 16.59
CA LYS A 626 16.76 5.13 16.34
C LYS A 626 17.13 5.47 14.89
N VAL A 627 16.28 5.14 13.91
CA VAL A 627 16.46 5.57 12.49
C VAL A 627 16.39 7.10 12.38
N MET A 628 15.35 7.71 12.95
CA MET A 628 15.20 9.18 13.03
C MET A 628 16.40 9.82 13.72
N ALA A 629 16.85 9.23 14.84
CA ALA A 629 18.00 9.73 15.59
C ALA A 629 19.30 9.70 14.77
N GLN A 630 19.58 8.62 14.02
CA GLN A 630 20.75 8.60 13.13
C GLN A 630 20.67 9.66 12.03
N SER A 631 19.49 9.88 11.45
CA SER A 631 19.28 10.94 10.47
C SER A 631 19.49 12.34 11.09
N ALA A 632 18.99 12.58 12.30
CA ALA A 632 19.14 13.85 13.03
C ALA A 632 20.55 14.11 13.60
N ASN A 633 21.32 13.04 13.85
CA ASN A 633 22.71 13.09 14.29
C ASN A 633 23.70 13.08 13.12
N ARG A 634 23.24 12.95 11.87
CA ARG A 634 24.10 12.98 10.68
C ARG A 634 24.69 14.38 10.49
N LEU A 635 26.03 14.45 10.46
CA LEU A 635 26.76 15.69 10.21
C LEU A 635 26.48 16.22 8.80
N LYS A 636 26.42 17.54 8.64
CA LYS A 636 26.36 18.20 7.34
C LYS A 636 27.68 17.95 6.57
N PRO A 637 27.63 17.39 5.34
CA PRO A 637 28.82 17.27 4.50
C PRO A 637 29.22 18.60 3.85
N ASP A 638 30.41 18.61 3.27
CA ASP A 638 30.98 19.70 2.45
C ASP A 638 30.47 19.70 0.99
N PHE A 639 29.77 18.65 0.56
CA PHE A 639 29.17 18.50 -0.76
C PHE A 639 27.62 18.58 -0.71
N THR A 640 26.97 18.64 -1.88
CA THR A 640 25.50 18.63 -1.96
C THR A 640 24.95 17.24 -1.60
N LEU A 641 24.27 17.13 -0.45
CA LEU A 641 23.51 15.96 -0.04
C LEU A 641 22.02 16.34 0.09
N TYR A 642 21.19 15.79 -0.79
CA TYR A 642 19.73 15.87 -0.64
C TYR A 642 19.30 14.87 0.43
N ARG A 643 18.72 15.39 1.52
CA ARG A 643 18.24 14.57 2.64
C ARG A 643 16.96 13.84 2.27
N ALA A 644 16.70 12.71 2.93
CA ALA A 644 15.48 11.95 2.69
C ALA A 644 14.87 11.32 3.95
N ILE A 645 13.61 10.92 3.82
CA ILE A 645 12.75 10.36 4.87
C ILE A 645 11.94 9.18 4.32
N LEU A 646 11.43 8.32 5.21
CA LEU A 646 10.42 7.30 4.90
C LEU A 646 9.30 7.28 5.95
N PRO A 647 8.05 6.94 5.59
CA PRO A 647 6.93 6.84 6.53
C PRO A 647 7.00 5.58 7.41
N SER A 648 7.46 4.47 6.84
CA SER A 648 7.56 3.13 7.43
C SER A 648 8.39 2.24 6.48
N TRP A 649 8.77 1.04 6.93
CA TRP A 649 9.36 0.00 6.07
C TRP A 649 9.04 -1.38 6.63
N ASP A 650 8.38 -2.22 5.85
CA ASP A 650 8.15 -3.62 6.13
C ASP A 650 7.91 -4.40 4.83
N ASN A 651 8.91 -5.18 4.41
CA ASN A 651 8.81 -6.04 3.24
C ASN A 651 8.28 -7.46 3.54
N THR A 652 7.48 -7.63 4.60
CA THR A 652 6.74 -8.87 4.91
C THR A 652 5.89 -9.35 3.72
N ALA A 653 5.29 -8.44 2.93
CA ALA A 653 4.54 -8.77 1.71
C ALA A 653 5.36 -9.55 0.67
N ARG A 654 6.65 -9.21 0.50
CA ARG A 654 7.59 -9.93 -0.38
C ARG A 654 8.31 -11.08 0.34
N ARG A 655 8.43 -11.04 1.67
CA ARG A 655 9.35 -11.88 2.46
C ARG A 655 8.80 -12.31 3.83
N GLN A 656 7.63 -12.93 3.89
CA GLN A 656 6.90 -13.27 5.13
C GLN A 656 7.77 -13.69 6.34
N ASN A 657 8.69 -14.65 6.16
CA ASN A 657 9.50 -15.22 7.25
C ASN A 657 10.88 -14.55 7.43
N THR A 658 11.38 -13.79 6.45
CA THR A 658 12.70 -13.11 6.49
C THR A 658 12.64 -11.59 6.20
N PRO A 659 11.64 -10.84 6.68
CA PRO A 659 11.53 -9.42 6.34
C PRO A 659 12.57 -8.57 7.07
N THR A 660 12.74 -7.33 6.62
CA THR A 660 13.27 -6.26 7.46
C THR A 660 12.10 -5.35 7.83
N ILE A 661 11.86 -5.14 9.12
CA ILE A 661 10.70 -4.40 9.64
C ILE A 661 11.19 -3.21 10.48
N ILE A 662 10.69 -2.02 10.17
CA ILE A 662 10.86 -0.80 10.96
C ILE A 662 9.68 -0.65 11.94
N TYR A 663 9.95 -1.07 13.17
CA TYR A 663 9.04 -1.11 14.30
C TYR A 663 8.84 0.26 14.95
N GLY A 664 7.60 0.56 15.32
CA GLY A 664 7.20 1.82 15.96
C GLY A 664 7.01 3.02 15.03
N SER A 665 7.03 2.83 13.70
CA SER A 665 6.68 3.87 12.74
C SER A 665 5.22 4.32 12.90
N ASN A 666 4.99 5.64 12.81
CA ASN A 666 3.68 6.28 12.91
C ASN A 666 3.70 7.71 12.32
N PRO A 667 2.52 8.32 12.03
CA PRO A 667 2.43 9.65 11.43
C PRO A 667 3.02 10.81 12.25
N GLU A 668 2.96 10.76 13.59
CA GLU A 668 3.50 11.83 14.46
C GLU A 668 5.03 11.88 14.37
N LEU A 669 5.68 10.72 14.45
CA LEU A 669 7.13 10.60 14.31
C LEU A 669 7.60 11.01 12.92
N PHE A 670 6.88 10.60 11.87
CA PHE A 670 7.17 11.00 10.49
C PHE A 670 7.04 12.52 10.28
N SER A 671 5.92 13.12 10.70
CA SER A 671 5.69 14.56 10.56
C SER A 671 6.73 15.37 11.34
N SER A 672 7.11 14.90 12.54
CA SER A 672 8.17 15.50 13.34
C SER A 672 9.53 15.44 12.64
N TRP A 673 9.89 14.28 12.07
CA TRP A 673 11.16 14.11 11.34
C TRP A 673 11.18 14.96 10.06
N LEU A 674 10.07 15.02 9.30
CA LEU A 674 9.95 15.89 8.13
C LEU A 674 10.12 17.38 8.50
N SER A 675 9.53 17.81 9.62
CA SER A 675 9.65 19.19 10.12
C SER A 675 11.08 19.55 10.53
N TYR A 676 11.81 18.60 11.11
CA TYR A 676 13.26 18.71 11.32
C TYR A 676 14.03 18.78 9.99
N LEU A 677 13.72 17.94 9.00
CA LEU A 677 14.40 17.96 7.70
C LEU A 677 14.16 19.25 6.92
N ARG A 678 12.94 19.82 6.93
CA ARG A 678 12.67 21.15 6.40
C ARG A 678 13.54 22.22 7.07
N THR A 679 13.64 22.17 8.40
CA THR A 679 14.53 23.04 9.18
C THR A 679 16.00 22.87 8.81
N TYR A 680 16.47 21.63 8.63
CA TYR A 680 17.82 21.32 8.14
C TYR A 680 18.06 21.89 6.74
N THR A 681 17.12 21.68 5.82
CA THR A 681 17.22 22.11 4.42
C THR A 681 17.21 23.62 4.30
N ARG A 682 16.28 24.33 4.96
CA ARG A 682 16.29 25.81 5.05
C ARG A 682 17.62 26.34 5.56
N ASN A 683 18.21 25.73 6.60
CA ASN A 683 19.48 26.15 7.16
C ASN A 683 20.71 25.76 6.31
N THR A 684 20.58 24.77 5.43
CA THR A 684 21.68 24.24 4.61
C THR A 684 21.74 24.87 3.21
N PHE A 685 20.58 25.18 2.62
CA PHE A 685 20.42 25.61 1.23
C PHE A 685 20.01 27.09 1.09
N ARG A 686 20.26 27.94 2.11
CA ARG A 686 19.83 29.36 2.18
C ARG A 686 20.09 30.20 0.91
N GLU A 687 21.13 29.88 0.17
CA GLU A 687 21.63 30.63 -0.99
C GLU A 687 21.42 29.90 -2.33
N LYS A 688 20.80 28.71 -2.32
CA LYS A 688 20.50 27.93 -3.54
C LYS A 688 19.03 28.06 -3.94
N SER A 689 18.75 28.04 -5.25
CA SER A 689 17.40 28.05 -5.81
C SER A 689 16.57 26.83 -5.44
N ASP A 690 17.21 25.67 -5.27
CA ASP A 690 16.57 24.36 -5.36
C ASP A 690 16.74 23.50 -4.07
N PRO A 691 16.02 23.83 -2.98
CA PRO A 691 16.05 23.07 -1.72
C PRO A 691 15.15 21.82 -1.79
N PHE A 692 15.71 20.65 -2.16
CA PHE A 692 14.95 19.40 -2.19
C PHE A 692 15.03 18.57 -0.92
N ILE A 693 13.95 17.83 -0.63
CA ILE A 693 13.91 16.71 0.31
C ILE A 693 13.24 15.54 -0.39
N PHE A 694 13.86 14.36 -0.36
CA PHE A 694 13.28 13.16 -0.98
C PHE A 694 12.45 12.35 0.02
N ILE A 695 11.42 11.66 -0.47
CA ILE A 695 10.61 10.74 0.33
C ILE A 695 10.62 9.37 -0.34
N ASN A 696 11.08 8.37 0.39
CA ASN A 696 10.92 6.97 0.03
C ASN A 696 9.71 6.41 0.77
N ALA A 697 8.56 6.12 0.16
CA ALA A 697 8.15 6.45 -1.21
C ALA A 697 6.71 7.02 -1.22
N TRP A 698 6.21 7.35 -2.41
CA TRP A 698 4.77 7.58 -2.61
C TRP A 698 4.01 6.27 -2.41
N ASN A 699 4.37 5.21 -3.14
CA ASN A 699 3.56 3.99 -3.30
C ASN A 699 4.34 2.67 -3.22
N GLU A 700 5.37 2.52 -2.39
CA GLU A 700 6.11 1.26 -2.23
C GLU A 700 5.38 0.29 -1.25
N TRP A 701 4.15 -0.13 -1.59
CA TRP A 701 3.32 -1.04 -0.79
C TRP A 701 3.96 -2.39 -0.52
N GLY A 702 4.71 -2.96 -1.48
CA GLY A 702 5.43 -4.22 -1.30
C GLY A 702 6.52 -4.19 -0.22
N GLU A 703 6.93 -2.99 0.20
CA GLU A 703 7.85 -2.75 1.32
C GLU A 703 7.20 -1.94 2.45
N GLY A 704 5.86 -1.84 2.50
CA GLY A 704 5.14 -1.10 3.53
C GLY A 704 5.61 0.36 3.66
N CYS A 705 6.08 0.96 2.56
CA CYS A 705 6.86 2.19 2.51
C CYS A 705 6.16 3.24 1.62
N HIS A 706 4.89 3.50 1.90
CA HIS A 706 4.01 4.36 1.11
C HIS A 706 3.53 5.58 1.92
N LEU A 707 3.43 6.73 1.25
CA LEU A 707 2.64 7.87 1.69
C LEU A 707 1.18 7.77 1.27
N GLU A 708 0.87 6.92 0.29
CA GLU A 708 -0.51 6.69 -0.12
C GLU A 708 -1.38 6.22 1.06
N PRO A 709 -2.63 6.72 1.16
CA PRO A 709 -3.50 6.41 2.29
C PRO A 709 -3.87 4.93 2.42
N ASP A 710 -3.73 4.42 3.64
CA ASP A 710 -4.08 3.05 4.01
C ASP A 710 -5.30 2.99 4.97
N GLN A 711 -5.76 1.78 5.28
CA GLN A 711 -6.92 1.59 6.16
C GLN A 711 -6.65 1.93 7.65
N LYS A 712 -5.40 1.97 8.09
CA LYS A 712 -5.04 2.16 9.51
C LYS A 712 -4.85 3.63 9.87
N TRP A 713 -4.12 4.36 9.03
CA TRP A 713 -3.72 5.75 9.24
C TRP A 713 -4.48 6.71 8.32
N GLY A 714 -5.05 6.21 7.21
CA GLY A 714 -5.73 7.04 6.22
C GLY A 714 -4.84 8.19 5.76
N LEU A 715 -5.36 9.40 5.85
CA LEU A 715 -4.67 10.61 5.39
C LEU A 715 -3.63 11.16 6.39
N GLN A 716 -3.45 10.57 7.58
CA GLN A 716 -2.63 11.16 8.65
C GLN A 716 -1.16 11.41 8.27
N TYR A 717 -0.55 10.55 7.45
CA TYR A 717 0.80 10.78 6.92
C TYR A 717 0.84 12.02 6.02
N LEU A 718 -0.11 12.15 5.09
CA LEU A 718 -0.25 13.29 4.20
C LEU A 718 -0.61 14.58 4.95
N GLU A 719 -1.49 14.52 5.95
CA GLU A 719 -1.72 15.64 6.87
C GLU A 719 -0.43 16.06 7.58
N GLY A 720 0.40 15.08 7.97
CA GLY A 720 1.73 15.31 8.52
C GLY A 720 2.65 16.05 7.54
N VAL A 721 2.55 15.78 6.24
CA VAL A 721 3.22 16.55 5.17
C VAL A 721 2.65 17.98 5.11
N LYS A 722 1.33 18.14 5.05
CA LYS A 722 0.67 19.46 4.96
C LYS A 722 1.00 20.35 6.17
N LYS A 723 0.98 19.79 7.38
CA LYS A 723 1.36 20.47 8.63
C LYS A 723 2.80 20.99 8.57
N SER A 724 3.73 20.21 7.98
CA SER A 724 5.14 20.59 7.85
C SER A 724 5.41 21.76 6.89
N LEU A 725 4.47 22.12 5.99
CA LEU A 725 4.61 23.27 5.08
C LEU A 725 4.71 24.61 5.82
N TRP A 726 4.26 24.69 7.07
CA TRP A 726 4.11 25.95 7.80
C TRP A 726 5.02 25.97 9.03
N TYR A 727 5.86 27.00 9.15
CA TYR A 727 6.78 27.13 10.29
C TYR A 727 6.84 28.57 10.83
N SER A 728 7.20 28.72 12.11
CA SER A 728 7.46 30.03 12.73
C SER A 728 8.97 30.33 12.75
N ARG A 729 9.36 31.57 12.44
CA ARG A 729 10.78 32.01 12.44
C ARG A 729 11.49 31.76 13.77
N GLU A 730 10.78 31.91 14.88
CA GLU A 730 11.31 31.70 16.24
C GLU A 730 11.75 30.26 16.49
N LYS A 731 11.14 29.28 15.80
CA LYS A 731 11.48 27.85 15.88
C LYS A 731 12.42 27.39 14.76
N ASP A 732 12.91 28.27 13.89
CA ASP A 732 13.80 27.93 12.77
C ASP A 732 15.27 27.73 13.22
N ASN A 733 15.47 26.95 14.27
CA ASN A 733 16.78 26.65 14.84
C ASN A 733 17.05 25.14 14.82
N ILE A 734 18.12 24.72 14.14
CA ILE A 734 18.44 23.31 13.93
C ILE A 734 18.71 22.52 15.22
N ASN A 735 19.24 23.17 16.27
CA ASN A 735 19.48 22.50 17.56
C ASN A 735 18.19 22.31 18.35
N SER A 736 17.29 23.31 18.34
CA SER A 736 15.96 23.18 18.94
C SER A 736 15.14 22.11 18.23
N ALA A 737 15.02 22.19 16.90
CA ALA A 737 14.27 21.22 16.11
C ALA A 737 14.80 19.79 16.27
N ARG A 738 16.13 19.61 16.46
CA ARG A 738 16.71 18.30 16.80
C ARG A 738 16.31 17.84 18.19
N HIS A 739 16.36 18.72 19.19
CA HIS A 739 15.97 18.39 20.57
C HIS A 739 14.48 18.00 20.64
N ASP A 740 13.61 18.78 19.99
CA ASP A 740 12.16 18.50 19.90
C ASP A 740 11.91 17.13 19.25
N LEU A 741 12.55 16.84 18.10
CA LEU A 741 12.46 15.56 17.41
C LEU A 741 12.87 14.37 18.30
N LEU A 742 14.02 14.47 18.96
CA LEU A 742 14.54 13.41 19.82
C LEU A 742 13.69 13.23 21.09
N THR A 743 13.04 14.30 21.56
CA THR A 743 12.10 14.26 22.69
C THR A 743 10.83 13.49 22.31
N ILE A 744 10.22 13.79 21.16
CA ILE A 744 9.03 13.10 20.66
C ILE A 744 9.36 11.61 20.39
N ALA A 745 10.51 11.34 19.78
CA ALA A 745 11.01 9.99 19.55
C ALA A 745 11.19 9.21 20.88
N ALA A 746 11.79 9.81 21.90
CA ALA A 746 11.96 9.18 23.21
C ALA A 746 10.60 8.90 23.90
N LYS A 747 9.65 9.84 23.85
CA LYS A 747 8.29 9.62 24.38
C LYS A 747 7.59 8.45 23.69
N SER A 748 7.70 8.34 22.36
CA SER A 748 7.11 7.22 21.62
C SER A 748 7.76 5.86 21.96
N VAL A 749 9.07 5.82 22.23
CA VAL A 749 9.74 4.60 22.73
C VAL A 749 9.23 4.23 24.12
N ILE A 750 9.09 5.20 25.03
CA ILE A 750 8.64 4.97 26.41
C ILE A 750 7.22 4.40 26.45
N LEU A 751 6.29 5.03 25.74
CA LEU A 751 4.88 4.60 25.66
C LEU A 751 4.75 3.18 25.09
N ARG A 752 5.60 2.82 24.12
CA ARG A 752 5.57 1.51 23.45
C ARG A 752 6.23 0.39 24.27
N GLU A 753 7.28 0.68 25.03
CA GLU A 753 8.12 -0.36 25.65
C GLU A 753 7.89 -0.56 27.15
N PHE A 754 7.42 0.46 27.87
CA PHE A 754 7.42 0.46 29.34
C PHE A 754 6.04 0.45 30.00
N ASP A 755 4.96 0.76 29.26
CA ASP A 755 3.57 0.82 29.76
C ASP A 755 3.45 1.55 31.11
N LYS A 756 4.12 2.72 31.18
CA LYS A 756 4.34 3.51 32.40
C LYS A 756 4.13 5.00 32.13
N PRO A 757 3.79 5.78 33.17
CA PRO A 757 3.85 7.23 33.10
C PRO A 757 5.25 7.71 32.66
N ILE A 758 5.29 8.76 31.85
CA ILE A 758 6.54 9.38 31.40
C ILE A 758 7.12 10.19 32.56
N ASP A 759 8.11 9.63 33.25
CA ASP A 759 8.96 10.31 34.23
C ASP A 759 10.14 10.99 33.51
N ASP A 760 10.51 12.20 33.93
CA ASP A 760 11.62 12.99 33.42
C ASP A 760 12.96 12.23 33.47
N VAL A 761 13.15 11.35 34.47
CA VAL A 761 14.36 10.52 34.59
C VAL A 761 14.44 9.51 33.45
N VAL A 762 13.31 8.84 33.14
CA VAL A 762 13.23 7.85 32.04
C VAL A 762 13.34 8.56 30.69
N LEU A 763 12.66 9.69 30.53
CA LEU A 763 12.74 10.53 29.33
C LEU A 763 14.18 10.96 29.05
N SER A 764 14.88 11.48 30.05
CA SER A 764 16.28 11.89 29.94
C SER A 764 17.21 10.73 29.55
N SER A 765 16.98 9.54 30.11
CA SER A 765 17.77 8.33 29.80
C SER A 765 17.58 7.88 28.35
N VAL A 766 16.33 7.76 27.89
CA VAL A 766 16.01 7.35 26.50
C VAL A 766 16.49 8.41 25.50
N MET A 767 16.31 9.70 25.81
CA MET A 767 16.87 10.79 24.98
C MET A 767 18.40 10.72 24.87
N GLY A 768 19.11 10.41 25.96
CA GLY A 768 20.56 10.20 25.93
C GLY A 768 20.98 9.09 24.95
N SER A 769 20.31 7.93 25.02
CA SER A 769 20.51 6.81 24.09
C SER A 769 20.30 7.22 22.62
N LEU A 770 19.25 8.00 22.33
CA LEU A 770 18.99 8.51 20.98
C LEU A 770 20.04 9.55 20.53
N ILE A 771 20.54 10.42 21.42
CA ILE A 771 21.62 11.38 21.12
C ILE A 771 22.93 10.67 20.75
N ASP A 772 23.22 9.54 21.39
CA ASP A 772 24.42 8.74 21.10
C ASP A 772 24.25 7.76 19.93
N THR A 773 23.01 7.51 19.49
CA THR A 773 22.71 6.68 18.31
C THR A 773 23.21 7.35 17.03
N LYS A 774 24.34 6.84 16.52
CA LYS A 774 25.07 7.33 15.33
C LYS A 774 25.40 6.17 14.40
N ALA A 775 25.54 6.43 13.10
CA ALA A 775 25.97 5.44 12.12
C ALA A 775 27.36 4.84 12.48
N PRO A 776 27.68 3.60 12.06
CA PRO A 776 28.99 3.00 12.36
C PRO A 776 30.08 3.80 11.63
N SER A 777 31.26 3.94 12.23
CA SER A 777 32.35 4.68 11.58
C SER A 777 32.73 4.06 10.23
N ASN A 778 33.21 4.88 9.29
CA ASN A 778 33.62 4.42 7.96
C ASN A 778 34.68 3.30 8.02
N LEU A 779 35.48 3.24 9.09
CA LEU A 779 36.41 2.14 9.33
C LEU A 779 35.67 0.82 9.62
N VAL A 780 34.66 0.84 10.51
CA VAL A 780 33.81 -0.33 10.80
C VAL A 780 33.06 -0.79 9.55
N GLN A 781 32.53 0.15 8.76
CA GLN A 781 31.84 -0.17 7.49
C GLN A 781 32.81 -0.81 6.47
N LYS A 782 34.01 -0.25 6.28
CA LYS A 782 35.04 -0.83 5.40
C LYS A 782 35.55 -2.19 5.87
N ILE A 783 35.70 -2.41 7.18
CA ILE A 783 36.05 -3.71 7.75
C ILE A 783 34.92 -4.72 7.51
N ALA A 784 33.66 -4.36 7.79
CA ALA A 784 32.52 -5.23 7.54
C ALA A 784 32.39 -5.59 6.06
N PHE A 785 32.57 -4.63 5.15
CA PHE A 785 32.57 -4.86 3.70
C PHE A 785 33.68 -5.82 3.27
N ARG A 786 34.93 -5.59 3.70
CA ARG A 786 36.05 -6.51 3.41
C ARG A 786 35.85 -7.90 4.00
N LEU A 787 35.22 -8.00 5.17
CA LEU A 787 34.90 -9.29 5.79
C LEU A 787 33.85 -10.07 4.99
N ARG A 788 32.88 -9.41 4.32
CA ARG A 788 31.89 -10.11 3.48
C ARG A 788 32.53 -10.99 2.38
N CYS A 789 33.71 -10.63 1.88
CA CYS A 789 34.49 -11.44 0.95
C CYS A 789 35.03 -12.75 1.55
N TYR A 790 34.94 -12.93 2.88
CA TYR A 790 35.38 -14.09 3.64
C TYR A 790 34.22 -14.60 4.51
N PRO A 791 33.27 -15.39 3.96
CA PRO A 791 32.00 -15.71 4.61
C PRO A 791 32.14 -16.27 6.04
N VAL A 792 33.13 -17.15 6.27
CA VAL A 792 33.41 -17.72 7.61
C VAL A 792 33.90 -16.65 8.59
N ALA A 793 34.82 -15.78 8.18
CA ALA A 793 35.33 -14.70 9.03
C ALA A 793 34.25 -13.63 9.32
N HIS A 794 33.39 -13.33 8.34
CA HIS A 794 32.22 -12.47 8.52
C HIS A 794 31.21 -13.09 9.49
N TRP A 795 30.94 -14.40 9.37
CA TRP A 795 30.05 -15.12 10.28
C TRP A 795 30.60 -15.17 11.71
N ILE A 796 31.89 -15.47 11.89
CA ILE A 796 32.57 -15.42 13.19
C ILE A 796 32.51 -14.01 13.77
N GLY A 797 32.89 -12.98 13.02
CA GLY A 797 32.85 -11.58 13.47
C GLY A 797 31.45 -11.10 13.84
N LYS A 798 30.43 -11.46 13.05
CA LYS A 798 29.02 -11.17 13.32
C LYS A 798 28.50 -11.89 14.56
N SER A 799 28.91 -13.14 14.77
CA SER A 799 28.55 -13.94 15.95
C SER A 799 29.20 -13.40 17.22
N ILE A 800 30.50 -13.08 17.17
CA ILE A 800 31.22 -12.43 18.28
C ILE A 800 30.58 -11.08 18.63
N TYR A 801 30.33 -10.22 17.63
CA TYR A 801 29.69 -8.92 17.84
C TYR A 801 28.29 -9.03 18.46
N ARG A 802 27.49 -10.01 18.02
CA ARG A 802 26.19 -10.31 18.65
C ARG A 802 26.36 -10.76 20.10
N SER A 803 27.24 -11.73 20.37
CA SER A 803 27.47 -12.24 21.73
C SER A 803 27.91 -11.15 22.72
N PHE A 804 28.81 -10.24 22.30
CA PHE A 804 29.23 -9.13 23.16
C PHE A 804 28.14 -8.08 23.40
N ARG A 805 27.14 -7.94 22.51
CA ARG A 805 26.07 -6.94 22.65
C ARG A 805 24.85 -7.44 23.43
N PHE A 806 24.64 -8.76 23.53
CA PHE A 806 23.59 -9.37 24.36
C PHE A 806 24.08 -9.77 25.77
N LEU A 807 25.30 -9.37 26.15
CA LEU A 807 25.91 -9.59 27.47
C LEU A 807 26.12 -8.27 28.26
N GLY A 808 25.55 -7.15 27.80
CA GLY A 808 25.65 -5.83 28.42
C GLY A 808 24.30 -5.28 28.85
#